data_AF-A0AAV7ZRS6-F1
#
_entry.id   AF-A0AAV7ZRS6-F1
#
_cell.length_a   1.000
_cell.length_b   1.000
_cell.length_c   1.000
_cell.angle_alpha   90.00
_cell.angle_beta   90.00
_cell.angle_gamma   90.00
#
_symmetry.space_group_name_H-M   'P 1'
#
loop_
_entity.id
_entity.type
_entity.pdbx_description
1 polymer ?
#
loop_
_entity_poly.entity_id
_entity_poly.type
_entity_poly.pdbx_seq_one_letter_code
_entity_poly.pdbx_strand_id
1 'polypeptide(L)'
;MYSIARSFSSTTKKYDVVTIGGGCVGCCIARLLSKYNLKSLVIDKYNDVGMGSTKANSGIVHAGFHTELNLLKGQLVHHGNRSIRELAKELHFGYRQIGELVVAHNQAHIERIIQMAKISKAKGIPIEIWGQEKLRKEEPNLSHDILLALYGPTGGVINPYEFAFALREIAEINGVDFQLRTEVTGIDQKSGGGFIIHTNKGDIETKYVINSAGLYTDKIANMIGDYSFTIHPRKGEEYLLDKSFDDLFHHVIFPVGDKVSKGTLIIPTVDKTVMIGPTALNTDDREDLTTSSGGVEKIFKFAQDNLSPLITTRGLIASFAGLRAASHTSDFIIGVSEKNSQFINVAGIQSPGLTAAPAIGEYVLNILDKIWPELNQKKKKFWVSRLTKPLRLFSRMSPIEQEVAVEKDANYGDVVCRCEFVTVGDIHSAIDHGADTMDGIKFRTRAGMGKCQGGFCSSRIMELLSYRLNIPLEDISKFGEGSNILVPEWTDPRRSQETQRIKLDHKFRKRELPDGKKLKRKLESKIYDVAIIGGGGAGLAAANSARKMGAEKVIVFDREPVTGGILTQCIHSGFGLKYFGEELTGPEYAHKVSVEAKELGAEIYTNSYVYEMEHDEETEIKKLRVLIGSELGGTIANVRAKTVILGMGCRERTRAAIKIPGDRPSGVYTAGLAQKMINEMGVLPGKTAVILGSGDIGLIMARRLTLEGCKVLGVFELLPNCSGLHRNVVQCLEDYGIPLKLSHTVVRIHGKKRLKRVTIAPVDPKTFKPFMDQAFDLECDTLLLSVGLIPENDLSETIGIEIDPRTKGPKVSSEMMTNIPGIFSCGNVLHVHDIVDNVTSEGLKAGKSAVLYLKNKFDFKPSELNVSPGKNVGYVVPNKLSKDLQAFDRKELPLTVSLRSRKLMKAAKFTIIDKISGKKIITKNIKPIIPAEMIIFEIKGKALKKLIKISKENGDKLELEVSLNEIKEKKIKPEVQTATNSELRGTQLSHITCVCCPEGCQLDVHHRGKEVVKLTGNKCPKGKAYGIQEFIDPRRVFSTTISPSHDLTSKHVNVVPVKLSNPLPKDKLIEGSQAIHKLFIKKDVECGETIAKNILGEENVDLIVCRSVKVEKL
;
A
#
# COMPACT_ATOMS: atom_id res chain seq x y z
N MET A 1 -14.28 -6.95 26.08
CA MET A 1 -14.10 -8.01 27.11
C MET A 1 -14.20 -9.38 26.45
N TYR A 2 -13.18 -9.82 25.70
CA TYR A 2 -13.12 -11.17 25.15
C TYR A 2 -11.71 -11.74 25.34
N SER A 3 -11.47 -12.25 26.53
CA SER A 3 -10.45 -13.25 26.84
C SER A 3 -10.86 -13.88 28.17
N ILE A 4 -11.69 -14.91 28.09
CA ILE A 4 -11.74 -15.90 29.15
C ILE A 4 -11.11 -17.13 28.54
N ALA A 5 -9.81 -17.26 28.76
CA ALA A 5 -9.15 -18.56 28.75
C ALA A 5 -9.86 -19.43 29.79
N ARG A 6 -10.87 -20.19 29.37
CA ARG A 6 -11.44 -21.26 30.18
C ARG A 6 -10.40 -22.36 30.23
N SER A 7 -10.01 -22.73 31.46
CA SER A 7 -9.16 -23.88 31.75
C SER A 7 -9.68 -25.11 31.01
N PHE A 8 -8.75 -25.84 30.39
CA PHE A 8 -9.05 -27.10 29.71
C PHE A 8 -9.45 -28.15 30.75
N SER A 9 -10.75 -28.38 30.88
CA SER A 9 -11.32 -29.58 31.49
C SER A 9 -11.14 -30.75 30.51
N SER A 10 -10.66 -31.91 31.01
CA SER A 10 -10.48 -33.18 30.28
C SER A 10 -11.80 -33.87 29.88
N THR A 11 -12.89 -33.12 29.74
CA THR A 11 -14.22 -33.63 29.40
C THR A 11 -14.53 -33.41 27.93
N THR A 12 -14.72 -34.49 27.17
CA THR A 12 -15.16 -34.47 25.76
C THR A 12 -16.40 -33.58 25.59
N LYS A 13 -16.31 -32.57 24.72
CA LYS A 13 -17.44 -31.65 24.48
C LYS A 13 -18.47 -32.36 23.61
N LYS A 14 -19.70 -32.51 24.12
CA LYS A 14 -20.83 -33.10 23.38
C LYS A 14 -21.64 -32.05 22.64
N TYR A 15 -21.97 -32.31 21.39
CA TYR A 15 -22.83 -31.49 20.53
C TYR A 15 -23.92 -32.36 19.89
N ASP A 16 -25.01 -31.75 19.47
CA ASP A 16 -26.06 -32.42 18.70
C ASP A 16 -25.66 -32.54 17.22
N VAL A 17 -25.11 -31.46 16.66
CA VAL A 17 -24.68 -31.39 15.26
C VAL A 17 -23.37 -30.61 15.15
N VAL A 18 -22.44 -31.16 14.37
CA VAL A 18 -21.18 -30.49 14.02
C VAL A 18 -21.12 -30.27 12.52
N THR A 19 -20.93 -29.02 12.11
CA THR A 19 -20.65 -28.65 10.73
C THR A 19 -19.14 -28.48 10.55
N ILE A 20 -18.54 -29.26 9.66
CA ILE A 20 -17.12 -29.19 9.32
C ILE A 20 -16.95 -28.22 8.14
N GLY A 21 -16.25 -27.11 8.37
CA GLY A 21 -16.02 -26.04 7.39
C GLY A 21 -16.87 -24.79 7.66
N GLY A 22 -16.22 -23.68 7.96
CA GLY A 22 -16.80 -22.36 8.17
C GLY A 22 -16.80 -21.47 6.92
N GLY A 23 -16.95 -22.06 5.73
CA GLY A 23 -17.18 -21.29 4.49
C GLY A 23 -18.57 -20.68 4.45
N CYS A 24 -18.91 -19.92 3.39
CA CYS A 24 -20.25 -19.33 3.24
C CYS A 24 -21.38 -20.37 3.34
N VAL A 25 -21.20 -21.57 2.80
CA VAL A 25 -22.15 -22.69 2.91
C VAL A 25 -22.32 -23.14 4.36
N GLY A 26 -21.21 -23.43 5.06
CA GLY A 26 -21.25 -23.84 6.47
C GLY A 26 -21.87 -22.78 7.38
N CYS A 27 -21.59 -21.50 7.14
CA CYS A 27 -22.21 -20.39 7.86
C CYS A 27 -23.72 -20.24 7.55
N CYS A 28 -24.17 -20.49 6.31
CA CYS A 28 -25.60 -20.53 5.99
C CYS A 28 -26.32 -21.66 6.74
N ILE A 29 -25.71 -22.85 6.78
CA ILE A 29 -26.22 -24.01 7.53
C ILE A 29 -26.28 -23.66 9.03
N ALA A 30 -25.22 -23.09 9.59
CA ALA A 30 -25.16 -22.67 10.99
C ALA A 30 -26.29 -21.68 11.34
N ARG A 31 -26.52 -20.65 10.52
CA ARG A 31 -27.63 -19.71 10.71
C ARG A 31 -28.98 -20.42 10.72
N LEU A 32 -29.20 -21.40 9.85
CA LEU A 32 -30.46 -22.14 9.81
C LEU A 32 -30.63 -23.06 11.03
N LEU A 33 -29.58 -23.77 11.43
CA LEU A 33 -29.57 -24.57 12.66
C LEU A 33 -29.82 -23.73 13.91
N SER A 34 -29.39 -22.45 13.90
CA SER A 34 -29.61 -21.52 15.02
C SER A 34 -31.09 -21.24 15.32
N LYS A 35 -32.01 -21.55 14.39
CA LYS A 35 -33.47 -21.48 14.58
C LYS A 35 -34.01 -22.56 15.53
N TYR A 36 -33.18 -23.53 15.90
CA TYR A 36 -33.55 -24.67 16.73
C TYR A 36 -32.77 -24.64 18.06
N ASN A 37 -33.36 -25.19 19.12
CA ASN A 37 -32.76 -25.36 20.44
C ASN A 37 -31.82 -26.58 20.42
N LEU A 38 -30.71 -26.41 19.69
CA LEU A 38 -29.68 -27.42 19.46
C LEU A 38 -28.37 -26.93 20.05
N LYS A 39 -27.57 -27.87 20.55
CA LYS A 39 -26.17 -27.60 20.80
C LYS A 39 -25.38 -27.84 19.52
N SER A 40 -25.20 -26.79 18.72
CA SER A 40 -24.56 -26.86 17.40
C SER A 40 -23.17 -26.25 17.43
N LEU A 41 -22.26 -26.82 16.65
CA LEU A 41 -20.88 -26.33 16.50
C LEU A 41 -20.47 -26.25 15.03
N VAL A 42 -19.78 -25.17 14.65
CA VAL A 42 -19.01 -25.09 13.41
C VAL A 42 -17.52 -25.15 13.74
N ILE A 43 -16.78 -26.02 13.05
CA ILE A 43 -15.32 -26.10 13.16
C ILE A 43 -14.64 -25.71 11.85
N ASP A 44 -13.57 -24.93 11.93
CA ASP A 44 -12.76 -24.53 10.78
C ASP A 44 -11.27 -24.49 11.15
N LYS A 45 -10.42 -24.94 10.23
CA LYS A 45 -8.96 -24.96 10.41
C LYS A 45 -8.31 -23.59 10.34
N TYR A 46 -8.98 -22.61 9.72
CA TYR A 46 -8.48 -21.25 9.61
C TYR A 46 -8.78 -20.41 10.85
N ASN A 47 -8.13 -19.26 10.94
CA ASN A 47 -8.27 -18.32 12.05
C ASN A 47 -9.61 -17.56 12.07
N ASP A 48 -10.37 -17.58 10.98
CA ASP A 48 -11.68 -16.95 10.84
C ASP A 48 -12.53 -17.71 9.81
N VAL A 49 -13.84 -17.41 9.76
CA VAL A 49 -14.76 -17.98 8.76
C VAL A 49 -14.52 -17.39 7.38
N GLY A 50 -14.90 -18.13 6.33
CA GLY A 50 -14.77 -17.70 4.95
C GLY A 50 -13.33 -17.67 4.41
N MET A 51 -12.34 -18.16 5.16
CA MET A 51 -10.92 -18.03 4.81
C MET A 51 -10.41 -19.01 3.75
N GLY A 52 -11.22 -19.96 3.29
CA GLY A 52 -10.96 -20.83 2.14
C GLY A 52 -11.38 -20.21 0.80
N SER A 53 -12.07 -20.98 -0.06
CA SER A 53 -12.54 -20.50 -1.38
C SER A 53 -13.54 -19.32 -1.29
N THR A 54 -14.19 -19.12 -0.14
CA THR A 54 -15.14 -18.01 0.07
C THR A 54 -14.48 -16.64 -0.05
N LYS A 55 -13.26 -16.41 0.48
CA LYS A 55 -12.58 -15.11 0.32
C LYS A 55 -11.98 -14.89 -1.07
N ALA A 56 -11.81 -15.95 -1.85
CA ALA A 56 -11.06 -15.95 -3.11
C ALA A 56 -11.93 -16.45 -4.27
N ASN A 57 -12.87 -15.61 -4.69
CA ASN A 57 -13.73 -15.82 -5.86
C ASN A 57 -14.14 -14.48 -6.47
N SER A 58 -14.89 -14.53 -7.56
CA SER A 58 -15.29 -13.37 -8.34
C SER A 58 -16.33 -12.46 -7.66
N GLY A 59 -16.89 -12.84 -6.50
CA GLY A 59 -17.83 -12.00 -5.74
C GLY A 59 -19.17 -11.75 -6.45
N ILE A 60 -19.61 -12.67 -7.32
CA ILE A 60 -20.82 -12.50 -8.15
C ILE A 60 -22.01 -13.25 -7.54
N VAL A 61 -23.16 -12.57 -7.51
CA VAL A 61 -24.50 -13.14 -7.26
C VAL A 61 -25.15 -13.32 -8.63
N HIS A 62 -25.06 -14.53 -9.19
CA HIS A 62 -25.51 -14.82 -10.55
C HIS A 62 -27.05 -14.73 -10.69
N ALA A 63 -27.55 -14.27 -11.83
CA ALA A 63 -28.99 -14.25 -12.13
C ALA A 63 -29.55 -15.68 -12.31
N GLY A 64 -28.71 -16.61 -12.76
CA GLY A 64 -28.98 -18.06 -12.76
C GLY A 64 -29.09 -18.71 -14.14
N PHE A 65 -29.01 -17.94 -15.22
CA PHE A 65 -29.19 -18.43 -16.60
C PHE A 65 -27.97 -19.16 -17.19
N HIS A 66 -26.84 -19.19 -16.49
CA HIS A 66 -25.63 -19.91 -16.91
C HIS A 66 -25.66 -21.42 -16.61
N THR A 67 -26.74 -21.93 -16.03
CA THR A 67 -26.86 -23.33 -15.60
C THR A 67 -28.18 -23.90 -16.06
N GLU A 68 -28.20 -25.19 -16.40
CA GLU A 68 -29.40 -25.92 -16.82
C GLU A 68 -30.32 -26.23 -15.62
N LEU A 69 -31.62 -26.47 -15.83
CA LEU A 69 -32.59 -26.72 -14.75
C LEU A 69 -32.54 -28.15 -14.20
N ASN A 70 -32.08 -29.12 -15.01
CA ASN A 70 -31.96 -30.52 -14.60
C ASN A 70 -30.85 -30.77 -13.57
N LEU A 71 -29.92 -29.82 -13.40
CA LEU A 71 -28.84 -29.89 -12.42
C LEU A 71 -29.26 -29.26 -11.09
N LEU A 72 -28.88 -29.86 -9.97
CA LEU A 72 -29.14 -29.37 -8.62
C LEU A 72 -28.61 -27.94 -8.44
N LYS A 73 -27.39 -27.64 -8.92
CA LYS A 73 -26.85 -26.26 -8.88
C LYS A 73 -27.73 -25.26 -9.62
N GLY A 74 -28.38 -25.69 -10.70
CA GLY A 74 -29.25 -24.85 -11.49
C GLY A 74 -30.66 -24.69 -10.92
N GLN A 75 -31.10 -25.61 -10.08
CA GLN A 75 -32.32 -25.47 -9.26
C GLN A 75 -32.09 -24.51 -8.09
N LEU A 76 -30.93 -24.62 -7.43
CA LEU A 76 -30.65 -23.85 -6.20
C LEU A 76 -30.18 -22.40 -6.47
N VAL A 77 -29.55 -22.11 -7.61
CA VAL A 77 -28.97 -20.78 -7.88
C VAL A 77 -30.00 -19.65 -7.88
N HIS A 78 -31.18 -19.87 -8.47
CA HIS A 78 -32.20 -18.83 -8.58
C HIS A 78 -32.80 -18.48 -7.20
N HIS A 79 -33.08 -19.51 -6.39
CA HIS A 79 -33.52 -19.33 -5.00
C HIS A 79 -32.44 -18.68 -4.13
N GLY A 80 -31.17 -19.10 -4.31
CA GLY A 80 -30.03 -18.50 -3.63
C GLY A 80 -29.84 -17.02 -3.94
N ASN A 81 -29.97 -16.62 -5.21
CA ASN A 81 -29.94 -15.21 -5.64
C ASN A 81 -30.98 -14.37 -4.88
N ARG A 82 -32.25 -14.83 -4.86
CA ARG A 82 -33.32 -14.15 -4.12
C ARG A 82 -33.01 -14.07 -2.63
N SER A 83 -32.53 -15.17 -2.05
CA SER A 83 -32.22 -15.25 -0.63
C SER A 83 -31.10 -14.30 -0.23
N ILE A 84 -30.02 -14.18 -1.01
CA ILE A 84 -28.93 -13.23 -0.75
C ILE A 84 -29.44 -11.79 -0.73
N ARG A 85 -30.34 -11.42 -1.65
CA ARG A 85 -30.90 -10.05 -1.69
C ARG A 85 -31.66 -9.70 -0.42
N GLU A 86 -32.42 -10.64 0.14
CA GLU A 86 -33.11 -10.41 1.42
C GLU A 86 -32.14 -10.44 2.59
N LEU A 87 -31.19 -11.37 2.62
CA LEU A 87 -30.15 -11.44 3.65
C LEU A 87 -29.29 -10.18 3.71
N ALA A 88 -29.01 -9.53 2.57
CA ALA A 88 -28.26 -8.28 2.54
C ALA A 88 -28.99 -7.17 3.31
N LYS A 89 -30.33 -7.13 3.25
CA LYS A 89 -31.15 -6.19 4.03
C LYS A 89 -31.18 -6.55 5.51
N GLU A 90 -31.17 -7.83 5.84
CA GLU A 90 -31.24 -8.32 7.23
C GLU A 90 -29.90 -8.24 7.98
N LEU A 91 -28.79 -8.45 7.27
CA LEU A 91 -27.47 -8.67 7.85
C LEU A 91 -26.45 -7.60 7.44
N HIS A 92 -26.81 -6.67 6.55
CA HIS A 92 -26.03 -5.47 6.21
C HIS A 92 -24.61 -5.73 5.67
N PHE A 93 -24.34 -6.90 5.08
CA PHE A 93 -23.10 -7.14 4.35
C PHE A 93 -23.13 -6.42 2.98
N GLY A 94 -21.94 -6.12 2.45
CA GLY A 94 -21.79 -5.45 1.17
C GLY A 94 -22.40 -6.22 0.01
N TYR A 95 -23.44 -5.65 -0.60
CA TYR A 95 -24.13 -6.17 -1.78
C TYR A 95 -24.61 -5.02 -2.68
N ARG A 96 -24.44 -5.17 -4.00
CA ARG A 96 -25.02 -4.26 -5.01
C ARG A 96 -25.69 -5.08 -6.11
N GLN A 97 -26.95 -4.80 -6.40
CA GLN A 97 -27.63 -5.37 -7.57
C GLN A 97 -27.33 -4.49 -8.79
N ILE A 98 -26.34 -4.90 -9.58
CA ILE A 98 -25.85 -4.13 -10.73
C ILE A 98 -26.15 -4.81 -12.07
N GLY A 99 -26.80 -5.97 -12.06
CA GLY A 99 -27.05 -6.78 -13.23
C GLY A 99 -25.80 -7.46 -13.81
N GLU A 100 -26.03 -8.40 -14.73
CA GLU A 100 -24.97 -9.05 -15.51
C GLU A 100 -25.31 -9.04 -17.01
N LEU A 101 -24.30 -8.84 -17.86
CA LEU A 101 -24.39 -8.82 -19.32
C LEU A 101 -23.54 -9.95 -19.91
N VAL A 102 -24.11 -10.78 -20.78
CA VAL A 102 -23.36 -11.75 -21.59
C VAL A 102 -23.27 -11.22 -23.01
N VAL A 103 -22.06 -10.87 -23.48
CA VAL A 103 -21.84 -10.15 -24.74
C VAL A 103 -21.50 -11.08 -25.92
N ALA A 104 -22.06 -10.77 -27.09
CA ALA A 104 -21.84 -11.52 -28.33
C ALA A 104 -21.08 -10.69 -29.38
N HIS A 105 -20.14 -11.34 -30.09
CA HIS A 105 -19.32 -10.73 -31.16
C HIS A 105 -19.61 -11.32 -32.54
N ASN A 106 -20.29 -12.47 -32.59
CA ASN A 106 -20.53 -13.21 -33.82
C ASN A 106 -21.84 -14.00 -33.73
N GLN A 107 -22.25 -14.59 -34.84
CA GLN A 107 -23.51 -15.33 -34.97
C GLN A 107 -23.62 -16.52 -34.00
N ALA A 108 -22.54 -17.28 -33.78
CA ALA A 108 -22.55 -18.41 -32.86
C ALA A 108 -22.80 -17.98 -31.40
N HIS A 109 -22.25 -16.81 -31.00
CA HIS A 109 -22.51 -16.24 -29.68
C HIS A 109 -23.98 -15.84 -29.52
N ILE A 110 -24.59 -15.29 -30.58
CA ILE A 110 -26.01 -14.90 -30.61
C ILE A 110 -26.90 -16.13 -30.41
N GLU A 111 -26.64 -17.23 -31.13
CA GLU A 111 -27.39 -18.48 -30.96
C GLU A 111 -27.31 -19.02 -29.52
N ARG A 112 -26.13 -18.92 -28.90
CA ARG A 112 -25.95 -19.33 -27.50
C ARG A 112 -26.73 -18.43 -26.54
N ILE A 113 -26.75 -17.12 -26.76
CA ILE A 113 -27.55 -16.18 -25.98
C ILE A 113 -29.04 -16.50 -26.10
N ILE A 114 -29.54 -16.81 -27.30
CA ILE A 114 -30.94 -17.22 -27.52
C ILE A 114 -31.26 -18.50 -26.74
N GLN A 115 -30.35 -19.47 -26.71
CA GLN A 115 -30.52 -20.68 -25.90
C GLN A 115 -30.57 -20.36 -24.40
N MET A 116 -29.66 -19.53 -23.90
CA MET A 116 -29.66 -19.06 -22.51
C MET A 116 -30.97 -18.33 -22.17
N ALA A 117 -31.52 -17.56 -23.11
CA ALA A 117 -32.79 -16.87 -22.93
C ALA A 117 -33.97 -17.84 -22.78
N LYS A 118 -33.99 -18.93 -23.57
CA LYS A 118 -35.00 -20.00 -23.43
C LYS A 118 -34.92 -20.68 -22.06
N ILE A 119 -33.70 -21.02 -21.61
CA ILE A 119 -33.47 -21.60 -20.26
C ILE A 119 -33.95 -20.63 -19.18
N SER A 120 -33.62 -19.35 -19.31
CA SER A 120 -34.03 -18.29 -18.37
C SER A 120 -35.55 -18.22 -18.24
N LYS A 121 -36.26 -18.22 -19.36
CA LYS A 121 -37.73 -18.21 -19.40
C LYS A 121 -38.32 -19.44 -18.72
N ALA A 122 -37.77 -20.63 -18.96
CA ALA A 122 -38.20 -21.86 -18.29
C ALA A 122 -37.98 -21.83 -16.77
N LYS A 123 -36.96 -21.11 -16.30
CA LYS A 123 -36.65 -20.92 -14.88
C LYS A 123 -37.39 -19.75 -14.22
N GLY A 124 -38.15 -18.96 -14.98
CA GLY A 124 -38.77 -17.72 -14.49
C GLY A 124 -37.76 -16.61 -14.15
N ILE A 125 -36.56 -16.66 -14.74
CA ILE A 125 -35.52 -15.65 -14.51
C ILE A 125 -35.80 -14.45 -15.43
N PRO A 126 -35.94 -13.22 -14.89
CA PRO A 126 -36.13 -12.03 -15.72
C PRO A 126 -34.85 -11.76 -16.52
N ILE A 127 -35.01 -11.53 -17.82
CA ILE A 127 -33.93 -11.25 -18.77
C ILE A 127 -34.40 -10.32 -19.88
N GLU A 128 -33.45 -9.63 -20.51
CA GLU A 128 -33.67 -8.80 -21.69
C GLU A 128 -32.53 -9.00 -22.69
N ILE A 129 -32.78 -8.88 -24.00
CA ILE A 129 -31.72 -8.83 -25.01
C ILE A 129 -31.49 -7.37 -25.39
N TRP A 130 -30.28 -6.87 -25.20
CA TRP A 130 -29.89 -5.51 -25.54
C TRP A 130 -29.18 -5.50 -26.89
N GLY A 131 -29.70 -4.69 -27.84
CA GLY A 131 -28.99 -4.37 -29.06
C GLY A 131 -27.88 -3.33 -28.85
N GLN A 132 -27.13 -3.04 -29.91
CA GLN A 132 -25.96 -2.13 -29.84
C GLN A 132 -26.30 -0.74 -29.31
N GLU A 133 -27.42 -0.13 -29.73
CA GLU A 133 -27.80 1.22 -29.30
C GLU A 133 -27.90 1.31 -27.77
N LYS A 134 -28.65 0.38 -27.16
CA LYS A 134 -28.80 0.31 -25.70
C LYS A 134 -27.46 0.01 -25.02
N LEU A 135 -26.64 -0.88 -25.58
CA LEU A 135 -25.31 -1.16 -25.04
C LEU A 135 -24.40 0.08 -25.04
N ARG A 136 -24.39 0.88 -26.12
CA ARG A 136 -23.57 2.11 -26.18
C ARG A 136 -24.04 3.18 -25.20
N LYS A 137 -25.33 3.19 -24.89
CA LYS A 137 -25.90 4.11 -23.90
C LYS A 137 -25.57 3.71 -22.47
N GLU A 138 -25.78 2.44 -22.12
CA GLU A 138 -25.64 1.95 -20.73
C GLU A 138 -24.18 1.60 -20.37
N GLU A 139 -23.39 1.16 -21.36
CA GLU A 139 -22.00 0.71 -21.23
C GLU A 139 -21.11 1.24 -22.37
N PRO A 140 -20.89 2.57 -22.45
CA PRO A 140 -20.18 3.22 -23.57
C PRO A 140 -18.73 2.77 -23.74
N ASN A 141 -18.12 2.22 -22.69
CA ASN A 141 -16.71 1.84 -22.64
C ASN A 141 -16.44 0.42 -23.15
N LEU A 142 -17.48 -0.33 -23.53
CA LEU A 142 -17.33 -1.66 -24.13
C LEU A 142 -16.82 -1.59 -25.57
N SER A 143 -16.19 -2.67 -26.02
CA SER A 143 -15.67 -2.79 -27.37
C SER A 143 -16.77 -2.60 -28.43
N HIS A 144 -16.38 -1.98 -29.55
CA HIS A 144 -17.32 -1.55 -30.60
C HIS A 144 -17.86 -2.72 -31.44
N ASP A 145 -17.15 -3.85 -31.46
CA ASP A 145 -17.47 -5.08 -32.17
C ASP A 145 -18.50 -5.97 -31.45
N ILE A 146 -18.91 -5.62 -30.22
CA ILE A 146 -20.01 -6.28 -29.53
C ILE A 146 -21.33 -5.96 -30.26
N LEU A 147 -22.06 -7.02 -30.64
CA LEU A 147 -23.28 -6.97 -31.45
C LEU A 147 -24.56 -6.88 -30.60
N LEU A 148 -24.63 -7.66 -29.52
CA LEU A 148 -25.76 -7.67 -28.59
C LEU A 148 -25.33 -8.29 -27.25
N ALA A 149 -26.19 -8.16 -26.24
CA ALA A 149 -25.99 -8.80 -24.94
C ALA A 149 -27.27 -9.39 -24.36
N LEU A 150 -27.14 -10.47 -23.59
CA LEU A 150 -28.18 -10.95 -22.68
C LEU A 150 -28.02 -10.26 -21.32
N TYR A 151 -29.01 -9.47 -20.93
CA TYR A 151 -29.06 -8.77 -19.66
C TYR A 151 -29.85 -9.53 -18.60
N GLY A 152 -29.23 -9.73 -17.44
CA GLY A 152 -29.82 -10.28 -16.23
C GLY A 152 -29.96 -9.24 -15.12
N PRO A 153 -31.12 -8.59 -14.94
CA PRO A 153 -31.29 -7.53 -13.95
C PRO A 153 -31.15 -7.97 -12.49
N THR A 154 -31.27 -9.27 -12.21
CA THR A 154 -31.11 -9.81 -10.85
C THR A 154 -29.66 -10.16 -10.50
N GLY A 155 -28.75 -10.06 -11.46
CA GLY A 155 -27.32 -10.18 -11.21
C GLY A 155 -26.83 -9.12 -10.22
N GLY A 156 -25.81 -9.45 -9.44
CA GLY A 156 -25.23 -8.53 -8.48
C GLY A 156 -23.83 -8.93 -8.06
N VAL A 157 -23.26 -8.09 -7.20
CA VAL A 157 -21.94 -8.32 -6.60
C VAL A 157 -22.03 -8.24 -5.09
N ILE A 158 -21.22 -9.04 -4.42
CA ILE A 158 -21.23 -9.24 -2.97
C ILE A 158 -19.80 -9.27 -2.43
N ASN A 159 -19.58 -8.76 -1.22
CA ASN A 159 -18.35 -9.03 -0.48
C ASN A 159 -18.46 -10.41 0.21
N PRO A 160 -17.78 -11.45 -0.29
CA PRO A 160 -18.08 -12.82 0.15
C PRO A 160 -17.57 -13.12 1.57
N TYR A 161 -16.54 -12.42 2.05
CA TYR A 161 -16.09 -12.51 3.44
C TYR A 161 -17.03 -11.76 4.39
N GLU A 162 -17.52 -10.56 4.05
CA GLU A 162 -18.53 -9.84 4.85
C GLU A 162 -19.80 -10.70 4.99
N PHE A 163 -20.21 -11.38 3.92
CA PHE A 163 -21.32 -12.32 3.95
C PHE A 163 -21.09 -13.47 4.96
N ALA A 164 -19.91 -14.09 4.94
CA ALA A 164 -19.58 -15.16 5.89
C ALA A 164 -19.49 -14.66 7.35
N PHE A 165 -18.91 -13.48 7.57
CA PHE A 165 -18.82 -12.86 8.90
C PHE A 165 -20.20 -12.56 9.47
N ALA A 166 -21.08 -11.93 8.68
CA ALA A 166 -22.42 -11.58 9.13
C ALA A 166 -23.28 -12.82 9.44
N LEU A 167 -23.13 -13.89 8.65
CA LEU A 167 -23.77 -15.19 8.91
C LEU A 167 -23.26 -15.86 10.19
N ARG A 168 -21.95 -15.78 10.45
CA ARG A 168 -21.35 -16.27 11.70
C ARG A 168 -21.92 -15.50 12.89
N GLU A 169 -21.86 -14.17 12.84
CA GLU A 169 -22.25 -13.32 13.96
C GLU A 169 -23.71 -13.53 14.35
N ILE A 170 -24.63 -13.59 13.36
CA ILE A 170 -26.04 -13.86 13.65
C ILE A 170 -26.26 -15.29 14.16
N ALA A 171 -25.45 -16.27 13.75
CA ALA A 171 -25.53 -17.63 14.28
C ALA A 171 -25.03 -17.70 15.74
N GLU A 172 -23.92 -17.01 16.07
CA GLU A 172 -23.37 -16.90 17.43
C GLU A 172 -24.36 -16.19 18.37
N ILE A 173 -24.98 -15.09 17.94
CA ILE A 173 -26.05 -14.39 18.70
C ILE A 173 -27.20 -15.34 19.05
N ASN A 174 -27.50 -16.28 18.16
CA ASN A 174 -28.55 -17.27 18.36
C ASN A 174 -28.06 -18.56 19.06
N GLY A 175 -26.82 -18.62 19.53
CA GLY A 175 -26.28 -19.70 20.38
C GLY A 175 -25.60 -20.85 19.64
N VAL A 176 -25.14 -20.65 18.40
CA VAL A 176 -24.25 -21.61 17.72
C VAL A 176 -22.81 -21.36 18.13
N ASP A 177 -22.09 -22.41 18.52
CA ASP A 177 -20.67 -22.32 18.83
C ASP A 177 -19.82 -22.35 17.56
N PHE A 178 -18.69 -21.63 17.57
CA PHE A 178 -17.66 -21.70 16.53
C PHE A 178 -16.30 -22.03 17.17
N GLN A 179 -15.61 -23.04 16.64
CA GLN A 179 -14.25 -23.38 17.06
C GLN A 179 -13.28 -23.26 15.88
N LEU A 180 -12.64 -22.09 15.79
CA LEU A 180 -11.66 -21.74 14.76
C LEU A 180 -10.26 -22.25 15.09
N ARG A 181 -9.35 -22.26 14.10
CA ARG A 181 -8.01 -22.85 14.18
C ARG A 181 -8.07 -24.32 14.66
N THR A 182 -9.11 -25.03 14.24
CA THR A 182 -9.42 -26.41 14.64
C THR A 182 -9.47 -27.29 13.39
N GLU A 183 -8.40 -28.03 13.15
CA GLU A 183 -8.31 -28.97 12.04
C GLU A 183 -8.83 -30.35 12.48
N VAL A 184 -9.71 -30.93 11.66
CA VAL A 184 -10.16 -32.32 11.83
C VAL A 184 -9.07 -33.25 11.32
N THR A 185 -8.66 -34.17 12.17
CA THR A 185 -7.58 -35.13 11.91
C THR A 185 -8.08 -36.57 11.76
N GLY A 186 -9.27 -36.89 12.31
CA GLY A 186 -9.91 -38.19 12.20
C GLY A 186 -11.36 -38.15 12.67
N ILE A 187 -12.14 -39.17 12.33
CA ILE A 187 -13.54 -39.33 12.75
C ILE A 187 -13.82 -40.81 13.03
N ASP A 188 -14.15 -41.11 14.28
CA ASP A 188 -14.57 -42.45 14.70
C ASP A 188 -16.10 -42.54 14.78
N GLN A 189 -16.65 -43.67 14.31
CA GLN A 189 -18.07 -43.98 14.40
C GLN A 189 -18.37 -44.75 15.68
N LYS A 190 -19.38 -44.33 16.44
CA LYS A 190 -19.76 -45.01 17.69
C LYS A 190 -20.73 -46.16 17.42
N SER A 191 -20.56 -47.27 18.14
CA SER A 191 -21.43 -48.46 18.06
C SER A 191 -22.90 -48.19 18.41
N GLY A 192 -23.18 -47.16 19.23
CA GLY A 192 -24.53 -46.71 19.60
C GLY A 192 -25.06 -45.50 18.81
N GLY A 193 -24.42 -45.15 17.69
CA GLY A 193 -24.76 -43.95 16.89
C GLY A 193 -23.97 -42.70 17.32
N GLY A 194 -23.79 -41.79 16.35
CA GLY A 194 -22.94 -40.61 16.49
C GLY A 194 -21.45 -40.85 16.23
N PHE A 195 -20.65 -39.83 16.49
CA PHE A 195 -19.24 -39.72 16.09
C PHE A 195 -18.37 -39.12 17.20
N ILE A 196 -17.09 -39.48 17.19
CA ILE A 196 -16.02 -38.76 17.87
C ILE A 196 -15.14 -38.13 16.78
N ILE A 197 -15.06 -36.80 16.76
CA ILE A 197 -14.24 -36.04 15.83
C ILE A 197 -12.94 -35.68 16.54
N HIS A 198 -11.82 -36.19 16.02
CA HIS A 198 -10.48 -35.89 16.52
C HIS A 198 -9.95 -34.60 15.91
N THR A 199 -9.47 -33.68 16.74
CA THR A 199 -8.94 -32.39 16.29
C THR A 199 -7.61 -32.04 16.96
N ASN A 200 -6.89 -31.09 16.38
CA ASN A 200 -5.68 -30.52 17.00
C ASN A 200 -5.96 -29.74 18.32
N LYS A 201 -7.22 -29.61 18.75
CA LYS A 201 -7.64 -28.96 20.01
C LYS A 201 -8.47 -29.89 20.92
N GLY A 202 -8.34 -31.19 20.74
CA GLY A 202 -9.05 -32.23 21.50
C GLY A 202 -10.30 -32.75 20.80
N ASP A 203 -10.91 -33.76 21.42
CA ASP A 203 -12.01 -34.51 20.81
C ASP A 203 -13.37 -33.85 21.02
N ILE A 204 -14.22 -34.01 20.00
CA ILE A 204 -15.60 -33.50 19.97
C ILE A 204 -16.55 -34.67 19.70
N GLU A 205 -17.50 -34.89 20.60
CA GLU A 205 -18.55 -35.90 20.41
C GLU A 205 -19.79 -35.26 19.79
N THR A 206 -20.37 -35.88 18.76
CA THR A 206 -21.58 -35.37 18.10
C THR A 206 -22.51 -36.48 17.61
N LYS A 207 -23.80 -36.19 17.46
CA LYS A 207 -24.76 -37.15 16.88
C LYS A 207 -24.79 -37.07 15.36
N TYR A 208 -24.82 -35.85 14.81
CA TYR A 208 -24.87 -35.61 13.37
C TYR A 208 -23.63 -34.83 12.91
N VAL A 209 -23.17 -35.14 11.69
CA VAL A 209 -22.06 -34.43 11.04
C VAL A 209 -22.50 -33.90 9.69
N ILE A 210 -22.24 -32.62 9.44
CA ILE A 210 -22.42 -31.98 8.14
C ILE A 210 -21.04 -31.64 7.59
N ASN A 211 -20.60 -32.38 6.57
CA ASN A 211 -19.32 -32.21 5.92
C ASN A 211 -19.43 -31.16 4.79
N SER A 212 -18.99 -29.95 5.07
CA SER A 212 -18.95 -28.81 4.14
C SER A 212 -17.53 -28.25 3.95
N ALA A 213 -16.52 -29.13 4.01
CA ALA A 213 -15.09 -28.78 4.03
C ALA A 213 -14.51 -28.28 2.68
N GLY A 214 -15.36 -27.94 1.71
CA GLY A 214 -14.99 -27.38 0.40
C GLY A 214 -14.01 -28.26 -0.37
N LEU A 215 -12.76 -27.79 -0.51
CA LEU A 215 -11.69 -28.52 -1.23
C LEU A 215 -11.31 -29.86 -0.59
N TYR A 216 -11.71 -30.06 0.67
CA TYR A 216 -11.36 -31.23 1.49
C TYR A 216 -12.57 -32.10 1.83
N THR A 217 -13.74 -31.84 1.25
CA THR A 217 -14.96 -32.61 1.56
C THR A 217 -14.78 -34.10 1.28
N ASP A 218 -14.07 -34.46 0.21
CA ASP A 218 -13.71 -35.87 -0.09
C ASP A 218 -12.80 -36.48 0.98
N LYS A 219 -11.79 -35.73 1.44
CA LYS A 219 -10.89 -36.19 2.50
C LYS A 219 -11.60 -36.43 3.84
N ILE A 220 -12.56 -35.58 4.19
CA ILE A 220 -13.36 -35.74 5.40
C ILE A 220 -14.34 -36.93 5.25
N ALA A 221 -14.96 -37.13 4.07
CA ALA A 221 -15.82 -38.29 3.82
C ALA A 221 -15.04 -39.61 3.91
N ASN A 222 -13.81 -39.65 3.38
CA ASN A 222 -12.93 -40.80 3.46
C ASN A 222 -12.63 -41.24 4.90
N MET A 223 -12.67 -40.34 5.89
CA MET A 223 -12.41 -40.67 7.30
C MET A 223 -13.46 -41.64 7.88
N ILE A 224 -14.67 -41.67 7.31
CA ILE A 224 -15.73 -42.64 7.68
C ILE A 224 -15.89 -43.78 6.67
N GLY A 225 -14.96 -43.91 5.71
CA GLY A 225 -14.97 -44.93 4.66
C GLY A 225 -15.89 -44.63 3.47
N ASP A 226 -16.32 -43.38 3.30
CA ASP A 226 -17.12 -42.94 2.15
C ASP A 226 -16.22 -42.41 1.03
N TYR A 227 -16.08 -43.20 -0.03
CA TYR A 227 -15.26 -42.90 -1.22
C TYR A 227 -16.10 -42.60 -2.47
N SER A 228 -17.39 -42.27 -2.30
CA SER A 228 -18.34 -42.08 -3.40
C SER A 228 -18.01 -40.90 -4.32
N PHE A 229 -17.13 -39.98 -3.90
CA PHE A 229 -16.69 -38.87 -4.73
C PHE A 229 -15.27 -38.37 -4.45
N THR A 230 -14.79 -37.56 -5.38
CA THR A 230 -13.45 -36.95 -5.36
C THR A 230 -13.55 -35.47 -5.71
N ILE A 231 -12.68 -34.65 -5.13
CA ILE A 231 -12.53 -33.23 -5.45
C ILE A 231 -11.24 -33.02 -6.25
N HIS A 232 -11.39 -32.34 -7.39
CA HIS A 232 -10.33 -31.93 -8.32
C HIS A 232 -10.26 -30.40 -8.35
N PRO A 233 -9.31 -29.78 -7.65
CA PRO A 233 -9.20 -28.33 -7.58
C PRO A 233 -9.00 -27.66 -8.95
N ARG A 234 -9.69 -26.55 -9.16
CA ARG A 234 -9.47 -25.68 -10.33
C ARG A 234 -9.10 -24.27 -9.90
N LYS A 235 -7.84 -23.91 -10.13
CA LYS A 235 -7.26 -22.59 -9.85
C LYS A 235 -7.81 -21.53 -10.81
N GLY A 236 -8.12 -20.37 -10.25
CA GLY A 236 -8.45 -19.16 -11.00
C GLY A 236 -7.73 -17.96 -10.42
N GLU A 237 -6.91 -17.32 -11.24
CA GLU A 237 -6.19 -16.08 -10.92
C GLU A 237 -7.07 -14.87 -11.27
N GLU A 238 -7.16 -13.92 -10.35
CA GLU A 238 -7.97 -12.70 -10.40
C GLU A 238 -7.08 -11.47 -10.16
N TYR A 239 -7.45 -10.35 -10.79
CA TYR A 239 -6.68 -9.10 -10.80
C TYR A 239 -7.57 -7.91 -10.46
N LEU A 240 -7.21 -7.15 -9.43
CA LEU A 240 -8.01 -6.03 -8.94
C LEU A 240 -7.39 -4.69 -9.32
N LEU A 241 -8.14 -3.88 -10.06
CA LEU A 241 -7.83 -2.50 -10.45
C LEU A 241 -8.39 -1.51 -9.42
N ASP A 242 -7.73 -0.36 -9.27
CA ASP A 242 -8.08 0.64 -8.28
C ASP A 242 -9.38 1.43 -8.62
N LYS A 243 -9.82 2.25 -7.67
CA LYS A 243 -11.10 2.96 -7.74
C LYS A 243 -11.19 3.98 -8.87
N SER A 244 -10.07 4.34 -9.52
CA SER A 244 -10.11 5.15 -10.74
C SER A 244 -10.81 4.46 -11.92
N PHE A 245 -11.18 3.18 -11.80
CA PHE A 245 -11.93 2.41 -12.80
C PHE A 245 -13.43 2.25 -12.46
N ASP A 246 -13.93 2.73 -11.31
CA ASP A 246 -15.31 2.48 -10.85
C ASP A 246 -16.36 2.88 -11.87
N ASP A 247 -16.27 4.12 -12.39
CA ASP A 247 -17.27 4.71 -13.29
C ASP A 247 -17.13 4.26 -14.75
N LEU A 248 -16.24 3.30 -15.04
CA LEU A 248 -16.07 2.79 -16.40
C LEU A 248 -17.08 1.71 -16.76
N PHE A 249 -17.59 0.96 -15.79
CA PHE A 249 -18.45 -0.19 -16.02
C PHE A 249 -19.55 -0.26 -14.95
N HIS A 250 -20.81 -0.34 -15.38
CA HIS A 250 -21.96 -0.32 -14.48
C HIS A 250 -22.53 -1.72 -14.19
N HIS A 251 -22.22 -2.72 -15.03
CA HIS A 251 -22.70 -4.10 -14.95
C HIS A 251 -21.53 -5.11 -14.88
N VAL A 252 -21.81 -6.33 -14.44
CA VAL A 252 -20.84 -7.44 -14.60
C VAL A 252 -20.83 -7.89 -16.06
N ILE A 253 -19.67 -7.88 -16.71
CA ILE A 253 -19.54 -8.20 -18.14
C ILE A 253 -18.94 -9.60 -18.32
N PHE A 254 -19.69 -10.46 -18.99
CA PHE A 254 -19.34 -11.82 -19.35
C PHE A 254 -19.15 -11.94 -20.86
N PRO A 255 -18.09 -12.61 -21.34
CA PRO A 255 -18.10 -13.17 -22.68
C PRO A 255 -19.05 -14.38 -22.73
N VAL A 256 -19.38 -14.85 -23.93
CA VAL A 256 -19.97 -16.18 -24.09
C VAL A 256 -18.92 -17.23 -23.73
N GLY A 257 -19.13 -17.94 -22.61
CA GLY A 257 -18.20 -18.96 -22.10
C GLY A 257 -18.22 -20.29 -22.85
N ASP A 258 -17.25 -21.15 -22.54
CA ASP A 258 -17.13 -22.52 -23.04
C ASP A 258 -17.65 -23.55 -22.01
N LYS A 259 -17.40 -24.85 -22.23
CA LYS A 259 -17.81 -25.93 -21.30
C LYS A 259 -17.03 -25.93 -19.97
N VAL A 260 -15.88 -25.27 -19.90
CA VAL A 260 -14.92 -25.32 -18.79
C VAL A 260 -15.01 -24.06 -17.91
N SER A 261 -15.20 -22.89 -18.54
CA SER A 261 -15.20 -21.58 -17.90
C SER A 261 -16.22 -20.63 -18.53
N LYS A 262 -16.70 -19.67 -17.74
CA LYS A 262 -17.49 -18.53 -18.20
C LYS A 262 -16.64 -17.47 -18.92
N GLY A 263 -15.33 -17.71 -19.08
CA GLY A 263 -14.37 -16.77 -19.64
C GLY A 263 -13.84 -15.76 -18.63
N THR A 264 -13.00 -14.84 -19.10
CA THR A 264 -12.50 -13.68 -18.34
C THR A 264 -13.58 -12.61 -18.28
N LEU A 265 -13.82 -12.06 -17.10
CA LEU A 265 -14.90 -11.14 -16.80
C LEU A 265 -14.37 -9.73 -16.51
N ILE A 266 -15.23 -8.72 -16.65
CA ILE A 266 -15.07 -7.40 -16.00
C ILE A 266 -16.11 -7.32 -14.88
N ILE A 267 -15.65 -7.07 -13.65
CA ILE A 267 -16.49 -7.16 -12.46
C ILE A 267 -16.35 -5.88 -11.64
N PRO A 268 -17.29 -4.92 -11.76
CA PRO A 268 -17.42 -3.84 -10.80
C PRO A 268 -17.71 -4.43 -9.43
N THR A 269 -16.92 -4.09 -8.41
CA THR A 269 -17.06 -4.67 -7.06
C THR A 269 -17.95 -3.81 -6.16
N VAL A 270 -18.37 -4.37 -5.02
CA VAL A 270 -19.09 -3.61 -3.98
C VAL A 270 -18.30 -2.37 -3.54
N ASP A 271 -16.99 -2.49 -3.50
CA ASP A 271 -16.08 -1.47 -2.97
C ASP A 271 -15.54 -0.49 -4.00
N LYS A 272 -16.24 -0.37 -5.14
CA LYS A 272 -15.91 0.59 -6.19
C LYS A 272 -14.55 0.35 -6.87
N THR A 273 -14.03 -0.86 -6.77
CA THR A 273 -12.87 -1.34 -7.55
C THR A 273 -13.36 -2.19 -8.71
N VAL A 274 -12.53 -2.42 -9.73
CA VAL A 274 -12.86 -3.31 -10.86
C VAL A 274 -11.96 -4.54 -10.82
N MET A 275 -12.54 -5.74 -10.84
CA MET A 275 -11.82 -7.01 -10.88
C MET A 275 -11.90 -7.64 -12.27
N ILE A 276 -10.78 -8.21 -12.73
CA ILE A 276 -10.64 -8.86 -14.02
C ILE A 276 -10.12 -10.28 -13.83
N GLY A 277 -10.79 -11.24 -14.46
CA GLY A 277 -10.48 -12.66 -14.36
C GLY A 277 -11.77 -13.49 -14.31
N PRO A 278 -11.71 -14.77 -13.89
CA PRO A 278 -10.53 -15.52 -13.51
C PRO A 278 -9.90 -16.33 -14.65
N THR A 279 -8.67 -16.82 -14.44
CA THR A 279 -8.16 -17.98 -15.19
C THR A 279 -8.89 -19.29 -14.79
N ALA A 280 -8.62 -20.38 -15.51
CA ALA A 280 -9.15 -21.71 -15.21
C ALA A 280 -8.07 -22.78 -15.50
N LEU A 281 -7.34 -23.19 -14.46
CA LEU A 281 -6.29 -24.21 -14.54
C LEU A 281 -6.57 -25.32 -13.54
N ASN A 282 -6.69 -26.56 -14.00
CA ASN A 282 -6.80 -27.71 -13.10
C ASN A 282 -5.46 -27.92 -12.38
N THR A 283 -5.50 -28.29 -11.11
CA THR A 283 -4.32 -28.57 -10.29
C THR A 283 -4.63 -29.64 -9.26
N ASP A 284 -3.65 -30.47 -8.94
CA ASP A 284 -3.77 -31.48 -7.88
C ASP A 284 -3.43 -30.91 -6.49
N ASP A 285 -2.80 -29.73 -6.45
CA ASP A 285 -2.47 -29.04 -5.20
C ASP A 285 -3.68 -28.23 -4.69
N ARG A 286 -4.30 -28.71 -3.60
CA ARG A 286 -5.42 -28.05 -2.88
C ARG A 286 -5.00 -26.75 -2.17
N GLU A 287 -3.73 -26.38 -2.23
CA GLU A 287 -3.17 -25.17 -1.61
C GLU A 287 -2.41 -24.27 -2.59
N ASP A 288 -2.44 -24.54 -3.91
CA ASP A 288 -1.83 -23.66 -4.90
C ASP A 288 -2.66 -22.37 -5.09
N LEU A 289 -2.28 -21.35 -4.33
CA LEU A 289 -2.84 -19.99 -4.41
C LEU A 289 -1.89 -19.02 -5.14
N THR A 290 -0.95 -19.55 -5.93
CA THR A 290 0.04 -18.73 -6.63
C THR A 290 -0.54 -18.10 -7.90
N THR A 291 -0.15 -16.85 -8.16
CA THR A 291 -0.37 -16.19 -9.46
C THR A 291 0.84 -16.36 -10.36
N SER A 292 0.66 -16.14 -11.67
CA SER A 292 1.70 -16.32 -12.68
C SER A 292 1.81 -15.11 -13.63
N SER A 293 3.00 -14.87 -14.19
CA SER A 293 3.19 -13.81 -15.19
C SER A 293 2.32 -14.03 -16.42
N GLY A 294 2.24 -15.28 -16.90
CA GLY A 294 1.37 -15.66 -18.02
C GLY A 294 -0.12 -15.48 -17.71
N GLY A 295 -0.53 -15.65 -16.45
CA GLY A 295 -1.90 -15.39 -16.00
C GLY A 295 -2.30 -13.92 -16.19
N VAL A 296 -1.45 -12.97 -15.75
CA VAL A 296 -1.69 -11.52 -15.93
C VAL A 296 -1.81 -11.20 -17.40
N GLU A 297 -0.84 -11.62 -18.21
CA GLU A 297 -0.78 -11.30 -19.64
C GLU A 297 -2.01 -11.83 -20.38
N LYS A 298 -2.38 -13.10 -20.14
CA LYS A 298 -3.54 -13.73 -20.77
C LYS A 298 -4.85 -13.04 -20.41
N ILE A 299 -5.06 -12.73 -19.12
CA ILE A 299 -6.31 -12.13 -18.64
C ILE A 299 -6.48 -10.71 -19.18
N PHE A 300 -5.46 -9.86 -19.07
CA PHE A 300 -5.56 -8.48 -19.54
C PHE A 300 -5.64 -8.41 -21.06
N LYS A 301 -4.89 -9.24 -21.79
CA LYS A 301 -4.99 -9.29 -23.25
C LYS A 301 -6.39 -9.71 -23.70
N PHE A 302 -6.96 -10.74 -23.09
CA PHE A 302 -8.32 -11.16 -23.42
C PHE A 302 -9.33 -10.05 -23.15
N ALA A 303 -9.28 -9.41 -21.98
CA ALA A 303 -10.21 -8.34 -21.62
C ALA A 303 -10.11 -7.13 -22.58
N GLN A 304 -8.90 -6.76 -22.98
CA GLN A 304 -8.64 -5.70 -23.96
C GLN A 304 -9.20 -6.03 -25.34
N ASP A 305 -8.89 -7.24 -25.83
CA ASP A 305 -9.22 -7.65 -27.20
C ASP A 305 -10.73 -7.94 -27.37
N ASN A 306 -11.42 -8.38 -26.30
CA ASN A 306 -12.79 -8.90 -26.41
C ASN A 306 -13.84 -8.12 -25.60
N LEU A 307 -13.48 -7.32 -24.59
CA LEU A 307 -14.48 -6.68 -23.71
C LEU A 307 -14.38 -5.16 -23.74
N SER A 308 -13.21 -4.61 -23.42
CA SER A 308 -13.00 -3.16 -23.43
C SER A 308 -11.53 -2.79 -23.63
N PRO A 309 -11.21 -1.90 -24.59
CA PRO A 309 -9.84 -1.44 -24.82
C PRO A 309 -9.29 -0.58 -23.67
N LEU A 310 -10.14 -0.11 -22.75
CA LEU A 310 -9.74 0.75 -21.62
C LEU A 310 -9.14 -0.04 -20.44
N ILE A 311 -9.36 -1.35 -20.38
CA ILE A 311 -8.78 -2.19 -19.34
C ILE A 311 -7.27 -2.25 -19.55
N THR A 312 -6.47 -1.89 -18.54
CA THR A 312 -5.01 -1.99 -18.61
C THR A 312 -4.44 -2.46 -17.28
N THR A 313 -3.21 -2.96 -17.28
CA THR A 313 -2.51 -3.31 -16.03
C THR A 313 -2.11 -2.08 -15.20
N ARG A 314 -2.35 -0.86 -15.71
CA ARG A 314 -2.15 0.38 -14.96
C ARG A 314 -3.28 0.51 -13.95
N GLY A 315 -2.95 0.69 -12.67
CA GLY A 315 -3.93 0.69 -11.58
C GLY A 315 -4.14 -0.68 -10.93
N LEU A 316 -3.38 -1.71 -11.33
CA LEU A 316 -3.38 -2.99 -10.64
C LEU A 316 -2.91 -2.83 -9.19
N ILE A 317 -3.81 -3.06 -8.24
CA ILE A 317 -3.56 -2.92 -6.80
C ILE A 317 -3.43 -4.27 -6.11
N ALA A 318 -4.07 -5.33 -6.61
CA ALA A 318 -3.91 -6.67 -6.05
C ALA A 318 -4.03 -7.76 -7.12
N SER A 319 -3.37 -8.89 -6.88
CA SER A 319 -3.59 -10.14 -7.61
C SER A 319 -3.69 -11.29 -6.62
N PHE A 320 -4.55 -12.26 -6.92
CA PHE A 320 -4.76 -13.43 -6.07
C PHE A 320 -5.26 -14.61 -6.88
N ALA A 321 -5.18 -15.81 -6.31
CA ALA A 321 -5.81 -16.99 -6.88
C ALA A 321 -6.78 -17.60 -5.87
N GLY A 322 -7.86 -18.17 -6.39
CA GLY A 322 -8.81 -19.01 -5.67
C GLY A 322 -8.88 -20.41 -6.27
N LEU A 323 -9.25 -21.40 -5.44
CA LEU A 323 -9.42 -22.78 -5.86
C LEU A 323 -10.89 -23.17 -5.78
N ARG A 324 -11.44 -23.63 -6.90
CA ARG A 324 -12.81 -24.16 -6.98
C ARG A 324 -12.81 -25.62 -6.57
N ALA A 325 -13.74 -26.02 -5.70
CA ALA A 325 -13.96 -27.41 -5.32
C ALA A 325 -14.80 -28.13 -6.37
N ALA A 326 -14.24 -28.33 -7.57
CA ALA A 326 -14.90 -29.11 -8.61
C ALA A 326 -14.81 -30.61 -8.29
N SER A 327 -15.87 -31.36 -8.53
CA SER A 327 -15.89 -32.82 -8.42
C SER A 327 -15.72 -33.47 -9.80
N HIS A 328 -15.67 -34.81 -9.83
CA HIS A 328 -15.80 -35.57 -11.07
C HIS A 328 -17.20 -35.42 -11.71
N THR A 329 -18.20 -35.03 -10.91
CA THR A 329 -19.51 -34.61 -11.41
C THR A 329 -19.48 -33.13 -11.85
N SER A 330 -20.31 -32.78 -12.82
CA SER A 330 -20.47 -31.36 -13.20
C SER A 330 -21.46 -30.60 -12.28
N ASP A 331 -22.01 -31.26 -11.25
CA ASP A 331 -23.10 -30.76 -10.39
C ASP A 331 -22.77 -30.86 -8.90
N PHE A 332 -23.58 -30.23 -8.05
CA PHE A 332 -23.44 -30.32 -6.59
C PHE A 332 -23.78 -31.73 -6.09
N ILE A 333 -23.03 -32.19 -5.09
CA ILE A 333 -23.24 -33.48 -4.42
C ILE A 333 -23.69 -33.16 -2.99
N ILE A 334 -25.00 -33.24 -2.73
CA ILE A 334 -25.59 -32.92 -1.42
C ILE A 334 -26.51 -34.06 -1.01
N GLY A 335 -26.15 -34.77 0.06
CA GLY A 335 -26.90 -35.96 0.47
C GLY A 335 -26.33 -36.65 1.71
N VAL A 336 -27.09 -37.60 2.23
CA VAL A 336 -26.64 -38.51 3.30
C VAL A 336 -25.57 -39.45 2.74
N SER A 337 -24.54 -39.75 3.53
CA SER A 337 -23.52 -40.72 3.17
C SER A 337 -24.12 -42.13 3.07
N GLU A 338 -23.72 -42.88 2.05
CA GLU A 338 -24.08 -44.30 1.92
C GLU A 338 -23.50 -45.17 3.05
N LYS A 339 -22.48 -44.67 3.76
CA LYS A 339 -21.82 -45.37 4.87
C LYS A 339 -22.44 -45.09 6.22
N ASN A 340 -23.07 -43.93 6.41
CA ASN A 340 -23.67 -43.58 7.69
C ASN A 340 -24.84 -42.58 7.52
N SER A 341 -26.00 -42.94 8.05
CA SER A 341 -27.24 -42.16 7.93
C SER A 341 -27.24 -40.83 8.69
N GLN A 342 -26.30 -40.62 9.62
CA GLN A 342 -26.14 -39.39 10.42
C GLN A 342 -25.04 -38.45 9.87
N PHE A 343 -24.47 -38.77 8.70
CA PHE A 343 -23.43 -37.99 8.05
C PHE A 343 -23.93 -37.42 6.71
N ILE A 344 -23.88 -36.10 6.54
CA ILE A 344 -24.32 -35.42 5.32
C ILE A 344 -23.10 -34.82 4.60
N ASN A 345 -22.92 -35.18 3.33
CA ASN A 345 -21.92 -34.58 2.46
C ASN A 345 -22.49 -33.36 1.71
N VAL A 346 -21.71 -32.28 1.66
CA VAL A 346 -21.99 -31.06 0.87
C VAL A 346 -20.74 -30.76 0.02
N ALA A 347 -20.62 -31.46 -1.10
CA ALA A 347 -19.42 -31.55 -1.93
C ALA A 347 -19.62 -31.01 -3.35
N GLY A 348 -18.52 -30.78 -4.06
CA GLY A 348 -18.55 -30.30 -5.47
C GLY A 348 -19.07 -28.86 -5.62
N ILE A 349 -19.08 -28.07 -4.54
CA ILE A 349 -19.65 -26.72 -4.51
C ILE A 349 -18.72 -25.69 -5.18
N GLN A 350 -18.66 -25.74 -6.51
CA GLN A 350 -18.05 -24.73 -7.37
C GLN A 350 -19.05 -23.61 -7.74
N SER A 351 -18.69 -22.65 -8.61
CA SER A 351 -19.63 -21.64 -9.11
C SER A 351 -20.88 -22.31 -9.73
N PRO A 352 -22.11 -21.90 -9.36
CA PRO A 352 -22.49 -20.68 -8.63
C PRO A 352 -22.69 -20.86 -7.10
N GLY A 353 -21.84 -21.64 -6.43
CA GLY A 353 -21.96 -22.04 -5.02
C GLY A 353 -22.05 -20.90 -4.01
N LEU A 354 -21.39 -19.75 -4.26
CA LEU A 354 -21.58 -18.55 -3.44
C LEU A 354 -23.03 -18.06 -3.51
N THR A 355 -23.58 -17.92 -4.72
CA THR A 355 -24.96 -17.51 -4.95
C THR A 355 -25.95 -18.51 -4.35
N ALA A 356 -25.67 -19.82 -4.51
CA ALA A 356 -26.54 -20.89 -4.04
C ALA A 356 -26.43 -21.18 -2.53
N ALA A 357 -25.47 -20.59 -1.81
CA ALA A 357 -25.17 -20.96 -0.42
C ALA A 357 -26.38 -20.94 0.54
N PRO A 358 -27.28 -19.93 0.52
CA PRO A 358 -28.49 -19.97 1.36
C PRO A 358 -29.43 -21.14 1.01
N ALA A 359 -29.64 -21.36 -0.29
CA ALA A 359 -30.51 -22.43 -0.78
C ALA A 359 -29.92 -23.83 -0.48
N ILE A 360 -28.59 -23.97 -0.55
CA ILE A 360 -27.88 -25.18 -0.11
C ILE A 360 -28.14 -25.42 1.39
N GLY A 361 -28.08 -24.38 2.21
CA GLY A 361 -28.37 -24.50 3.64
C GLY A 361 -29.78 -25.01 3.92
N GLU A 362 -30.78 -24.49 3.20
CA GLU A 362 -32.17 -24.94 3.31
C GLU A 362 -32.34 -26.39 2.83
N TYR A 363 -31.66 -26.76 1.74
CA TYR A 363 -31.66 -28.13 1.22
C TYR A 363 -31.07 -29.11 2.25
N VAL A 364 -29.96 -28.76 2.90
CA VAL A 364 -29.34 -29.55 3.97
C VAL A 364 -30.26 -29.66 5.18
N LEU A 365 -30.92 -28.56 5.59
CA LEU A 365 -31.88 -28.59 6.68
C LEU A 365 -33.06 -29.54 6.39
N ASN A 366 -33.56 -29.55 5.15
CA ASN A 366 -34.62 -30.47 4.72
C ASN A 366 -34.18 -31.94 4.76
N ILE A 367 -32.90 -32.22 4.46
CA ILE A 367 -32.34 -33.58 4.65
C ILE A 367 -32.29 -33.91 6.14
N LEU A 368 -31.77 -32.99 6.95
CA LEU A 368 -31.62 -33.20 8.39
C LEU A 368 -32.98 -33.46 9.06
N ASP A 369 -34.03 -32.73 8.69
CA ASP A 369 -35.39 -32.92 9.19
C ASP A 369 -35.95 -34.32 8.88
N LYS A 370 -35.60 -34.89 7.71
CA LYS A 370 -36.02 -36.25 7.32
C LYS A 370 -35.30 -37.33 8.13
N ILE A 371 -34.03 -37.13 8.45
CA ILE A 371 -33.22 -38.11 9.20
C ILE A 371 -33.23 -37.88 10.72
N TRP A 372 -33.83 -36.78 11.17
CA TRP A 372 -34.00 -36.44 12.58
C TRP A 372 -35.45 -36.05 12.88
N PRO A 373 -36.33 -37.03 13.14
CA PRO A 373 -37.78 -36.82 13.31
C PRO A 373 -38.17 -35.80 14.40
N GLU A 374 -37.35 -35.66 15.44
CA GLU A 374 -37.60 -34.73 16.56
C GLU A 374 -37.11 -33.30 16.29
N LEU A 375 -36.40 -33.02 15.18
CA LEU A 375 -35.78 -31.72 14.93
C LEU A 375 -36.81 -30.58 14.98
N ASN A 376 -37.96 -30.74 14.33
CA ASN A 376 -39.02 -29.73 14.31
C ASN A 376 -39.59 -29.41 15.70
N GLN A 377 -39.60 -30.36 16.64
CA GLN A 377 -40.03 -30.13 18.02
C GLN A 377 -39.07 -29.20 18.78
N LYS A 378 -37.82 -29.10 18.30
CA LYS A 378 -36.79 -28.24 18.89
C LYS A 378 -36.79 -26.82 18.33
N LYS A 379 -37.71 -26.45 17.43
CA LYS A 379 -37.74 -25.11 16.83
C LYS A 379 -37.96 -24.02 17.90
N LYS A 380 -37.15 -22.97 17.89
CA LYS A 380 -37.25 -21.86 18.85
C LYS A 380 -38.49 -21.02 18.58
N LYS A 381 -39.14 -20.55 19.65
CA LYS A 381 -40.23 -19.55 19.58
C LYS A 381 -39.71 -18.17 19.20
N PHE A 382 -38.54 -17.80 19.72
CA PHE A 382 -37.87 -16.52 19.45
C PHE A 382 -36.50 -16.78 18.83
N TRP A 383 -36.22 -16.09 17.72
CA TRP A 383 -34.97 -16.20 16.98
C TRP A 383 -34.62 -14.83 16.39
N VAL A 384 -33.37 -14.43 16.52
CA VAL A 384 -32.90 -13.14 16.02
C VAL A 384 -32.55 -13.30 14.53
N SER A 385 -33.32 -12.65 13.66
CA SER A 385 -33.16 -12.76 12.21
C SER A 385 -32.23 -11.71 11.61
N ARG A 386 -32.02 -10.59 12.30
CA ARG A 386 -31.32 -9.38 11.82
C ARG A 386 -30.21 -8.95 12.77
N LEU A 387 -29.14 -8.38 12.21
CA LEU A 387 -28.07 -7.75 13.00
C LEU A 387 -28.44 -6.31 13.37
N THR A 388 -28.51 -6.02 14.67
CA THR A 388 -28.88 -4.68 15.16
C THR A 388 -27.69 -3.72 15.32
N LYS A 389 -26.47 -4.26 15.35
CA LYS A 389 -25.22 -3.49 15.43
C LYS A 389 -24.21 -4.01 14.40
N PRO A 390 -24.53 -3.97 13.10
CA PRO A 390 -23.60 -4.44 12.09
C PRO A 390 -22.33 -3.58 12.08
N LEU A 391 -21.21 -4.19 11.69
CA LEU A 391 -19.99 -3.46 11.41
C LEU A 391 -20.25 -2.44 10.30
N ARG A 392 -20.06 -1.16 10.63
CA ARG A 392 -20.29 -0.04 9.71
C ARG A 392 -19.03 0.78 9.57
N LEU A 393 -18.53 0.87 8.33
CA LEU A 393 -17.31 1.62 8.01
C LEU A 393 -17.58 3.10 7.91
N PHE A 394 -16.68 3.91 8.49
CA PHE A 394 -16.73 5.37 8.42
C PHE A 394 -16.81 5.91 6.98
N SER A 395 -16.09 5.27 6.06
CA SER A 395 -16.09 5.62 4.63
C SER A 395 -17.40 5.33 3.89
N ARG A 396 -18.30 4.52 4.47
CA ARG A 396 -19.64 4.20 3.93
C ARG A 396 -20.75 4.98 4.64
N MET A 397 -20.42 5.84 5.61
CA MET A 397 -21.37 6.70 6.31
C MET A 397 -21.63 7.99 5.52
N SER A 398 -22.85 8.51 5.59
CA SER A 398 -23.16 9.86 5.08
C SER A 398 -22.39 10.93 5.88
N PRO A 399 -22.22 12.15 5.34
CA PRO A 399 -21.58 13.26 6.05
C PRO A 399 -22.09 13.50 7.47
N ILE A 400 -23.42 13.42 7.68
CA ILE A 400 -24.06 13.62 8.98
C ILE A 400 -23.74 12.45 9.93
N GLU A 401 -23.77 11.22 9.43
CA GLU A 401 -23.46 10.04 10.23
C GLU A 401 -21.99 10.00 10.66
N GLN A 402 -21.08 10.49 9.81
CA GLN A 402 -19.67 10.68 10.16
C GLN A 402 -19.51 11.67 11.31
N GLU A 403 -20.19 12.82 11.25
CA GLU A 403 -20.17 13.80 12.35
C GLU A 403 -20.69 13.20 13.66
N VAL A 404 -21.83 12.50 13.60
CA VAL A 404 -22.39 11.81 14.78
C VAL A 404 -21.45 10.73 15.31
N ALA A 405 -20.76 9.97 14.44
CA ALA A 405 -19.80 8.95 14.85
C ALA A 405 -18.61 9.55 15.59
N VAL A 406 -18.03 10.63 15.06
CA VAL A 406 -16.89 11.34 15.68
C VAL A 406 -17.28 12.00 17.00
N GLU A 407 -18.48 12.59 17.09
CA GLU A 407 -18.98 13.18 18.34
C GLU A 407 -19.21 12.12 19.44
N LYS A 408 -19.62 10.90 19.05
CA LYS A 408 -19.83 9.79 20.00
C LYS A 408 -18.53 9.11 20.41
N ASP A 409 -17.60 8.97 19.48
CA ASP A 409 -16.29 8.35 19.70
C ASP A 409 -15.22 9.08 18.87
N ALA A 410 -14.39 9.85 19.57
CA ALA A 410 -13.31 10.64 18.98
C ALA A 410 -12.29 9.80 18.20
N ASN A 411 -12.22 8.48 18.41
CA ASN A 411 -11.35 7.59 17.62
C ASN A 411 -11.75 7.52 16.14
N TYR A 412 -12.99 7.88 15.78
CA TYR A 412 -13.37 8.06 14.38
C TYR A 412 -12.74 9.32 13.76
N GLY A 413 -12.15 10.21 14.56
CA GLY A 413 -11.36 11.37 14.09
C GLY A 413 -9.96 11.01 13.59
N ASP A 414 -9.42 9.84 13.93
CA ASP A 414 -8.04 9.47 13.60
C ASP A 414 -7.98 8.54 12.38
N VAL A 415 -7.40 9.00 11.28
CA VAL A 415 -7.26 8.19 10.06
C VAL A 415 -6.05 7.25 10.17
N VAL A 416 -6.31 5.96 10.00
CA VAL A 416 -5.28 4.90 9.94
C VAL A 416 -4.93 4.56 8.50
N CYS A 417 -5.93 4.34 7.63
CA CYS A 417 -5.71 4.02 6.22
C CYS A 417 -6.37 5.06 5.31
N ARG A 418 -5.55 5.96 4.76
CA ARG A 418 -6.02 7.00 3.84
C ARG A 418 -6.61 6.48 2.52
N CYS A 419 -6.07 5.41 1.95
CA CYS A 419 -6.52 4.91 0.64
C CYS A 419 -7.96 4.40 0.67
N GLU A 420 -8.41 3.92 1.84
CA GLU A 420 -9.73 3.34 2.05
C GLU A 420 -10.55 4.12 3.09
N PHE A 421 -10.02 5.26 3.54
CA PHE A 421 -10.58 6.15 4.54
C PHE A 421 -11.05 5.41 5.81
N VAL A 422 -10.14 4.62 6.39
CA VAL A 422 -10.35 3.82 7.60
C VAL A 422 -9.79 4.53 8.82
N THR A 423 -10.58 4.61 9.88
CA THR A 423 -10.28 5.31 11.14
C THR A 423 -9.84 4.36 12.25
N VAL A 424 -9.32 4.88 13.37
CA VAL A 424 -9.04 4.08 14.57
C VAL A 424 -10.33 3.43 15.09
N GLY A 425 -11.46 4.15 15.05
CA GLY A 425 -12.79 3.63 15.38
C GLY A 425 -13.17 2.39 14.55
N ASP A 426 -12.89 2.40 13.24
CA ASP A 426 -13.13 1.24 12.37
C ASP A 426 -12.26 0.04 12.75
N ILE A 427 -10.97 0.27 13.07
CA ILE A 427 -10.06 -0.80 13.52
C ILE A 427 -10.56 -1.41 14.83
N HIS A 428 -10.95 -0.58 15.78
CA HIS A 428 -11.52 -1.00 17.05
C HIS A 428 -12.80 -1.82 16.88
N SER A 429 -13.72 -1.33 16.04
CA SER A 429 -14.94 -2.06 15.69
C SER A 429 -14.61 -3.41 15.03
N ALA A 430 -13.65 -3.48 14.11
CA ALA A 430 -13.26 -4.74 13.50
C ALA A 430 -12.73 -5.78 14.51
N ILE A 431 -11.98 -5.33 15.52
CA ILE A 431 -11.51 -6.19 16.62
C ILE A 431 -12.69 -6.67 17.47
N ASP A 432 -13.65 -5.80 17.76
CA ASP A 432 -14.87 -6.17 18.50
C ASP A 432 -15.71 -7.21 17.73
N HIS A 433 -15.61 -7.23 16.40
CA HIS A 433 -16.23 -8.23 15.52
C HIS A 433 -15.29 -9.41 15.18
N GLY A 434 -14.28 -9.65 16.03
CA GLY A 434 -13.47 -10.88 16.02
C GLY A 434 -12.19 -10.84 15.17
N ALA A 435 -11.77 -9.69 14.64
CA ALA A 435 -10.48 -9.61 13.96
C ALA A 435 -9.31 -9.64 14.95
N ASP A 436 -8.38 -10.57 14.72
CA ASP A 436 -7.16 -10.73 15.52
C ASP A 436 -5.86 -10.81 14.69
N THR A 437 -5.94 -10.56 13.38
CA THR A 437 -4.78 -10.52 12.46
C THR A 437 -4.85 -9.32 11.51
N MET A 438 -3.74 -9.03 10.82
CA MET A 438 -3.71 -7.97 9.80
C MET A 438 -4.76 -8.18 8.70
N ASP A 439 -4.90 -9.40 8.17
CA ASP A 439 -5.90 -9.71 7.16
C ASP A 439 -7.32 -9.76 7.75
N GLY A 440 -7.49 -10.10 9.04
CA GLY A 440 -8.79 -9.99 9.73
C GLY A 440 -9.30 -8.55 9.79
N ILE A 441 -8.41 -7.60 10.07
CA ILE A 441 -8.68 -6.16 9.97
C ILE A 441 -8.96 -5.77 8.52
N LYS A 442 -8.11 -6.22 7.59
CA LYS A 442 -8.25 -5.92 6.15
C LYS A 442 -9.60 -6.34 5.60
N PHE A 443 -10.07 -7.55 5.87
CA PHE A 443 -11.34 -8.03 5.30
C PHE A 443 -12.57 -7.37 5.92
N ARG A 444 -12.47 -6.82 7.14
CA ARG A 444 -13.57 -6.07 7.77
C ARG A 444 -13.57 -4.59 7.40
N THR A 445 -12.40 -3.99 7.19
CA THR A 445 -12.25 -2.52 7.04
C THR A 445 -11.72 -2.05 5.70
N ARG A 446 -11.17 -2.96 4.90
CA ARG A 446 -10.35 -2.71 3.71
C ARG A 446 -8.98 -2.08 3.96
N ALA A 447 -8.57 -1.85 5.21
CA ALA A 447 -7.27 -1.27 5.48
C ALA A 447 -6.13 -2.09 4.82
N GLY A 448 -5.30 -1.42 4.03
CA GLY A 448 -4.24 -2.05 3.23
C GLY A 448 -4.69 -2.66 1.88
N MET A 449 -5.93 -2.46 1.44
CA MET A 449 -6.41 -2.91 0.11
C MET A 449 -6.23 -1.87 -1.01
N GLY A 450 -5.97 -0.59 -0.69
CA GLY A 450 -5.78 0.46 -1.69
C GLY A 450 -4.39 0.53 -2.32
N LYS A 451 -4.09 1.59 -3.08
CA LYS A 451 -2.87 1.75 -3.92
C LYS A 451 -1.53 1.46 -3.18
N CYS A 452 -1.42 1.79 -1.90
CA CYS A 452 -0.19 1.58 -1.11
C CYS A 452 -0.04 0.17 -0.52
N GLN A 453 -1.05 -0.71 -0.61
CA GLN A 453 -1.05 -2.08 -0.09
C GLN A 453 -0.56 -2.22 1.36
N GLY A 454 -0.87 -1.23 2.20
CA GLY A 454 -0.49 -1.24 3.61
C GLY A 454 0.85 -0.57 3.93
N GLY A 455 1.55 0.04 2.97
CA GLY A 455 2.84 0.70 3.19
C GLY A 455 2.84 1.81 4.24
N PHE A 456 1.67 2.39 4.55
CA PHE A 456 1.52 3.45 5.56
C PHE A 456 0.78 2.97 6.82
N CYS A 457 -0.34 2.26 6.63
CA CYS A 457 -1.24 1.92 7.73
C CYS A 457 -0.83 0.67 8.51
N SER A 458 0.06 -0.19 7.97
CA SER A 458 0.35 -1.49 8.59
C SER A 458 0.96 -1.35 9.98
N SER A 459 1.96 -0.47 10.14
CA SER A 459 2.58 -0.21 11.45
C SER A 459 1.57 0.24 12.49
N ARG A 460 0.69 1.18 12.11
CA ARG A 460 -0.35 1.68 13.01
C ARG A 460 -1.39 0.62 13.37
N ILE A 461 -1.79 -0.22 12.42
CA ILE A 461 -2.70 -1.35 12.69
C ILE A 461 -2.04 -2.35 13.64
N MET A 462 -0.75 -2.62 13.49
CA MET A 462 -0.01 -3.50 14.40
C MET A 462 -0.01 -2.94 15.82
N GLU A 463 0.29 -1.66 16.01
CA GLU A 463 0.22 -1.01 17.33
C GLU A 463 -1.18 -1.14 17.96
N LEU A 464 -2.24 -0.90 17.17
CA LEU A 464 -3.61 -0.98 17.64
C LEU A 464 -4.02 -2.42 17.99
N LEU A 465 -3.61 -3.43 17.21
CA LEU A 465 -3.83 -4.84 17.51
C LEU A 465 -3.08 -5.26 18.78
N SER A 466 -1.80 -4.92 18.88
CA SER A 466 -0.97 -5.19 20.07
C SER A 466 -1.62 -4.61 21.32
N TYR A 467 -2.02 -3.34 21.26
CA TYR A 467 -2.67 -2.63 22.36
C TYR A 467 -4.03 -3.25 22.73
N ARG A 468 -4.91 -3.50 21.76
CA ARG A 468 -6.28 -3.96 22.01
C ARG A 468 -6.38 -5.44 22.41
N LEU A 469 -5.48 -6.27 21.91
CA LEU A 469 -5.43 -7.69 22.22
C LEU A 469 -4.47 -8.02 23.36
N ASN A 470 -3.69 -7.04 23.81
CA ASN A 470 -2.65 -7.20 24.83
C ASN A 470 -1.66 -8.33 24.45
N ILE A 471 -1.15 -8.26 23.22
CA ILE A 471 -0.13 -9.17 22.68
C ILE A 471 1.09 -8.38 22.20
N PRO A 472 2.30 -8.95 22.26
CA PRO A 472 3.49 -8.33 21.67
C PRO A 472 3.35 -8.09 20.16
N LEU A 473 4.09 -7.10 19.64
CA LEU A 473 4.09 -6.77 18.20
C LEU A 473 4.56 -7.96 17.34
N GLU A 474 5.51 -8.74 17.85
CA GLU A 474 6.05 -9.93 17.20
C GLU A 474 5.04 -11.07 17.01
N ASP A 475 4.01 -11.14 17.87
CA ASP A 475 2.95 -12.13 17.80
C ASP A 475 1.87 -11.78 16.77
N ILE A 476 1.91 -10.55 16.24
CA ILE A 476 0.96 -10.12 15.22
C ILE A 476 1.24 -10.85 13.92
N SER A 477 0.23 -11.62 13.50
CA SER A 477 0.26 -12.39 12.26
C SER A 477 -0.53 -11.72 11.14
N LYS A 478 -0.17 -12.08 9.90
CA LYS A 478 -0.90 -11.64 8.72
C LYS A 478 -2.27 -12.32 8.66
N PHE A 479 -2.31 -13.65 8.76
CA PHE A 479 -3.53 -14.46 8.66
C PHE A 479 -3.47 -15.73 9.53
N GLY A 480 -2.81 -15.65 10.70
CA GLY A 480 -2.70 -16.75 11.66
C GLY A 480 -1.30 -17.33 11.78
N GLU A 481 -1.19 -18.44 12.49
CA GLU A 481 0.07 -19.05 12.91
C GLU A 481 1.07 -19.27 11.75
N GLY A 482 2.32 -18.85 11.97
CA GLY A 482 3.42 -18.96 11.02
C GLY A 482 3.43 -17.87 9.94
N SER A 483 2.52 -16.88 10.01
CA SER A 483 2.47 -15.72 9.11
C SER A 483 2.78 -14.41 9.85
N ASN A 484 3.55 -14.47 10.95
CA ASN A 484 4.01 -13.30 11.71
C ASN A 484 4.59 -12.24 10.77
N ILE A 485 4.24 -10.97 11.03
CA ILE A 485 4.75 -9.82 10.27
C ILE A 485 6.23 -9.62 10.62
N LEU A 486 6.53 -9.58 11.90
CA LEU A 486 7.89 -9.46 12.43
C LEU A 486 8.48 -10.85 12.72
N VAL A 487 9.78 -10.89 13.01
CA VAL A 487 10.43 -12.09 13.57
C VAL A 487 10.63 -11.90 15.07
N PRO A 488 10.28 -12.89 15.91
CA PRO A 488 10.45 -12.79 17.37
C PRO A 488 11.92 -12.76 17.80
N GLU A 489 12.81 -13.27 16.97
CA GLU A 489 14.21 -13.57 17.29
C GLU A 489 15.17 -12.39 17.09
N TRP A 490 14.67 -11.26 16.59
CA TRP A 490 15.39 -9.99 16.67
C TRP A 490 14.49 -8.97 17.36
N THR A 491 14.14 -9.33 18.58
CA THR A 491 14.00 -8.33 19.61
C THR A 491 15.40 -8.01 20.11
N ASP A 492 15.69 -6.73 20.34
CA ASP A 492 16.72 -6.30 21.28
C ASP A 492 16.89 -7.37 22.39
N PRO A 493 18.13 -7.86 22.68
CA PRO A 493 18.37 -8.85 23.73
C PRO A 493 17.66 -8.53 25.07
N ARG A 494 17.29 -7.26 25.28
CA ARG A 494 16.64 -6.70 26.48
C ARG A 494 15.10 -6.70 26.48
N ARG A 495 14.41 -7.16 25.42
CA ARG A 495 12.96 -7.47 25.53
C ARG A 495 12.70 -8.86 26.12
N SER A 496 13.75 -9.66 26.29
CA SER A 496 13.64 -11.00 26.83
C SER A 496 13.62 -11.00 28.38
N GLN A 497 12.55 -11.57 28.92
CA GLN A 497 12.28 -12.04 30.30
C GLN A 497 11.41 -11.21 31.26
N GLU A 498 11.51 -9.87 31.37
CA GLU A 498 10.65 -9.12 32.33
C GLU A 498 9.49 -8.33 31.68
N THR A 499 9.63 -7.90 30.42
CA THR A 499 8.64 -7.05 29.72
C THR A 499 7.38 -7.81 29.30
N GLN A 500 7.42 -9.15 29.27
CA GLN A 500 6.28 -9.99 28.89
C GLN A 500 5.17 -10.12 29.96
N ARG A 501 5.34 -9.56 31.16
CA ARG A 501 4.41 -9.77 32.28
C ARG A 501 3.78 -8.50 32.87
N ILE A 502 4.06 -7.32 32.34
CA ILE A 502 3.36 -6.12 32.80
C ILE A 502 1.98 -6.11 32.15
N LYS A 503 0.99 -6.62 32.89
CA LYS A 503 -0.43 -6.34 32.62
C LYS A 503 -0.56 -4.83 32.48
N LEU A 504 -0.82 -4.36 31.26
CA LEU A 504 -1.23 -2.98 31.01
C LEU A 504 -2.40 -2.68 31.96
N ASP A 505 -2.16 -1.85 32.98
CA ASP A 505 -3.24 -1.36 33.82
C ASP A 505 -4.15 -0.54 32.89
N HIS A 506 -5.33 -1.09 32.60
CA HIS A 506 -6.36 -0.48 31.76
C HIS A 506 -6.86 0.86 32.31
N LYS A 507 -6.39 1.28 33.49
CA LYS A 507 -6.56 2.63 34.03
C LYS A 507 -5.60 3.61 33.34
N PHE A 508 -5.73 3.79 32.03
CA PHE A 508 -5.35 5.07 31.45
C PHE A 508 -6.19 6.13 32.18
N ARG A 509 -5.51 6.97 32.97
CA ARG A 509 -6.11 8.14 33.60
C ARG A 509 -6.95 8.84 32.53
N LYS A 510 -8.24 9.07 32.80
CA LYS A 510 -9.11 9.94 32.00
C LYS A 510 -8.43 11.30 31.88
N ARG A 511 -7.59 11.48 30.86
CA ARG A 511 -7.09 12.80 30.48
C ARG A 511 -8.30 13.51 29.88
N GLU A 512 -8.65 14.68 30.41
CA GLU A 512 -9.64 15.51 29.76
C GLU A 512 -9.12 15.86 28.37
N LEU A 513 -9.80 15.33 27.34
CA LEU A 513 -9.50 15.67 25.96
C LEU A 513 -9.97 17.11 25.69
N PRO A 514 -9.31 17.84 24.78
CA PRO A 514 -9.78 19.15 24.36
C PRO A 514 -11.22 19.09 23.82
N ASP A 515 -11.98 20.18 23.95
CA ASP A 515 -13.33 20.29 23.37
C ASP A 515 -13.24 20.45 21.83
N GLY A 516 -13.50 19.35 21.12
CA GLY A 516 -13.54 19.32 19.65
C GLY A 516 -14.56 20.31 19.05
N LYS A 517 -15.70 20.58 19.71
CA LYS A 517 -16.70 21.55 19.23
C LYS A 517 -16.20 22.99 19.35
N LYS A 518 -15.40 23.29 20.37
CA LYS A 518 -14.72 24.59 20.49
C LYS A 518 -13.69 24.76 19.37
N LEU A 519 -12.90 23.72 19.06
CA LEU A 519 -11.93 23.77 17.97
C LEU A 519 -12.61 23.91 16.60
N LYS A 520 -13.68 23.14 16.33
CA LYS A 520 -14.51 23.27 15.12
C LYS A 520 -14.94 24.73 14.90
N ARG A 521 -15.58 25.35 15.91
CA ARG A 521 -16.01 26.76 15.85
C ARG A 521 -14.84 27.73 15.60
N LYS A 522 -13.68 27.51 16.23
CA LYS A 522 -12.47 28.31 15.99
C LYS A 522 -12.00 28.24 14.54
N LEU A 523 -12.02 27.04 13.94
CA LEU A 523 -11.56 26.82 12.58
C LEU A 523 -12.55 27.36 11.54
N GLU A 524 -13.85 27.15 11.74
CA GLU A 524 -14.90 27.54 10.79
C GLU A 524 -15.19 29.06 10.79
N SER A 525 -14.93 29.74 11.90
CA SER A 525 -15.14 31.20 12.06
C SER A 525 -14.11 32.06 11.31
N LYS A 526 -13.00 31.47 10.84
CA LYS A 526 -11.92 32.18 10.15
C LYS A 526 -11.94 31.89 8.65
N ILE A 527 -11.45 32.87 7.89
CA ILE A 527 -10.96 32.65 6.53
C ILE A 527 -9.45 32.78 6.59
N TYR A 528 -8.73 31.74 6.18
CA TYR A 528 -7.27 31.71 6.13
C TYR A 528 -6.77 32.32 4.83
N ASP A 529 -5.62 32.99 4.87
CA ASP A 529 -4.97 33.49 3.67
C ASP A 529 -4.38 32.32 2.87
N VAL A 530 -3.69 31.41 3.57
CA VAL A 530 -3.03 30.24 2.99
C VAL A 530 -3.31 29.01 3.85
N ALA A 531 -3.91 27.97 3.25
CA ALA A 531 -3.99 26.64 3.84
C ALA A 531 -3.00 25.70 3.14
N ILE A 532 -2.24 24.92 3.90
CA ILE A 532 -1.27 23.96 3.40
C ILE A 532 -1.71 22.54 3.79
N ILE A 533 -1.76 21.65 2.80
CA ILE A 533 -2.10 20.24 3.01
C ILE A 533 -0.81 19.42 2.93
N GLY A 534 -0.36 18.92 4.08
CA GLY A 534 0.88 18.16 4.27
C GLY A 534 1.94 18.98 5.02
N GLY A 535 2.33 18.54 6.22
CA GLY A 535 3.35 19.14 7.08
C GLY A 535 4.75 18.54 6.89
N GLY A 536 5.06 18.05 5.69
CA GLY A 536 6.41 17.63 5.31
C GLY A 536 7.33 18.80 4.95
N GLY A 537 8.56 18.51 4.51
CA GLY A 537 9.57 19.54 4.19
C GLY A 537 9.13 20.60 3.15
N ALA A 538 8.30 20.25 2.16
CA ALA A 538 7.73 21.20 1.21
C ALA A 538 6.67 22.10 1.86
N GLY A 539 5.71 21.51 2.57
CA GLY A 539 4.59 22.24 3.14
C GLY A 539 4.99 23.17 4.28
N LEU A 540 5.89 22.73 5.16
CA LEU A 540 6.44 23.60 6.21
C LEU A 540 7.26 24.75 5.61
N ALA A 541 8.07 24.48 4.59
CA ALA A 541 8.79 25.54 3.88
C ALA A 541 7.83 26.54 3.20
N ALA A 542 6.73 26.06 2.62
CA ALA A 542 5.68 26.91 2.07
C ALA A 542 5.04 27.80 3.13
N ALA A 543 4.75 27.25 4.32
CA ALA A 543 4.26 28.01 5.46
C ALA A 543 5.26 29.09 5.91
N ASN A 544 6.55 28.74 6.05
CA ASN A 544 7.62 29.69 6.43
C ASN A 544 7.69 30.85 5.44
N SER A 545 7.68 30.55 4.13
CA SER A 545 7.74 31.58 3.10
C SER A 545 6.47 32.43 3.06
N ALA A 546 5.28 31.85 3.19
CA ALA A 546 4.02 32.59 3.23
C ALA A 546 3.99 33.60 4.39
N ARG A 547 4.41 33.17 5.60
CA ARG A 547 4.53 34.03 6.78
C ARG A 547 5.55 35.16 6.57
N LYS A 548 6.75 34.85 6.07
CA LYS A 548 7.79 35.86 5.75
C LYS A 548 7.33 36.86 4.69
N MET A 549 6.44 36.46 3.79
CA MET A 549 5.85 37.34 2.77
C MET A 549 4.66 38.18 3.27
N GLY A 550 4.26 38.01 4.54
CA GLY A 550 3.25 38.80 5.22
C GLY A 550 1.83 38.24 5.14
N ALA A 551 1.63 36.93 4.92
CA ALA A 551 0.31 36.32 5.15
C ALA A 551 0.02 36.22 6.65
N GLU A 552 -1.13 36.70 7.10
CA GLU A 552 -1.46 36.78 8.54
C GLU A 552 -2.06 35.48 9.07
N LYS A 553 -2.88 34.80 8.27
CA LYS A 553 -3.57 33.56 8.67
C LYS A 553 -3.09 32.40 7.82
N VAL A 554 -2.07 31.69 8.31
CA VAL A 554 -1.49 30.50 7.66
C VAL A 554 -1.80 29.27 8.51
N ILE A 555 -2.36 28.24 7.88
CA ILE A 555 -2.70 26.97 8.54
C ILE A 555 -2.09 25.78 7.81
N VAL A 556 -1.55 24.82 8.55
CA VAL A 556 -0.97 23.57 8.03
C VAL A 556 -1.70 22.40 8.64
N PHE A 557 -2.19 21.48 7.80
CA PHE A 557 -2.73 20.20 8.22
C PHE A 557 -1.74 19.08 7.90
N ASP A 558 -1.40 18.28 8.91
CA ASP A 558 -0.70 17.01 8.73
C ASP A 558 -1.51 15.88 9.39
N ARG A 559 -1.59 14.75 8.72
CA ARG A 559 -2.29 13.57 9.22
C ARG A 559 -1.45 12.78 10.22
N GLU A 560 -0.13 12.90 10.16
CA GLU A 560 0.75 12.18 11.08
C GLU A 560 0.72 12.88 12.46
N PRO A 561 1.06 12.16 13.55
CA PRO A 561 1.09 12.73 14.90
C PRO A 561 2.11 13.87 15.08
N VAL A 562 3.14 13.87 14.24
CA VAL A 562 4.21 14.89 14.22
C VAL A 562 4.46 15.35 12.79
N THR A 563 4.87 16.60 12.63
CA THR A 563 5.29 17.17 11.34
C THR A 563 6.63 16.61 10.88
N GLY A 564 6.93 16.75 9.58
CA GLY A 564 8.16 16.27 8.94
C GLY A 564 7.92 15.25 7.84
N GLY A 565 6.76 14.58 7.83
CA GLY A 565 6.45 13.53 6.86
C GLY A 565 7.50 12.43 6.87
N ILE A 566 7.99 12.01 5.69
CA ILE A 566 8.98 10.91 5.58
C ILE A 566 10.31 11.21 6.29
N LEU A 567 10.64 12.49 6.53
CA LEU A 567 11.91 12.90 7.14
C LEU A 567 12.09 12.32 8.55
N THR A 568 11.00 12.06 9.27
CA THR A 568 11.05 11.46 10.62
C THR A 568 11.64 10.05 10.60
N GLN A 569 11.54 9.35 9.47
CA GLN A 569 12.05 7.99 9.26
C GLN A 569 13.47 8.00 8.65
N CYS A 570 13.89 9.12 8.06
CA CYS A 570 15.19 9.28 7.39
C CYS A 570 16.30 9.66 8.38
N ILE A 571 16.63 8.77 9.30
CA ILE A 571 17.57 9.06 10.40
C ILE A 571 19.03 9.23 9.94
N HIS A 572 19.37 8.93 8.69
CA HIS A 572 20.73 9.08 8.16
C HIS A 572 21.11 10.56 7.96
N SER A 573 22.41 10.87 7.98
CA SER A 573 22.93 12.21 7.70
C SER A 573 22.89 12.56 6.20
N GLY A 574 23.12 13.84 5.88
CA GLY A 574 23.23 14.35 4.52
C GLY A 574 22.12 15.31 4.09
N PHE A 575 21.27 15.74 5.04
CA PHE A 575 20.21 16.74 4.83
C PHE A 575 20.71 18.14 5.22
N GLY A 576 20.11 19.20 4.65
CA GLY A 576 20.34 20.57 5.12
C GLY A 576 21.56 21.29 4.54
N LEU A 577 22.36 20.63 3.71
CA LEU A 577 23.63 21.18 3.21
C LEU A 577 23.46 22.46 2.38
N LYS A 578 22.32 22.66 1.70
CA LYS A 578 22.07 23.88 0.91
C LYS A 578 21.18 24.87 1.65
N TYR A 579 20.11 24.39 2.30
CA TYR A 579 19.14 25.25 2.95
C TYR A 579 19.63 25.80 4.30
N PHE A 580 20.23 24.95 5.13
CA PHE A 580 20.77 25.33 6.44
C PHE A 580 22.29 25.54 6.43
N GLY A 581 23.00 25.02 5.44
CA GLY A 581 24.47 25.06 5.41
C GLY A 581 25.14 24.11 6.41
N GLU A 582 24.36 23.19 6.99
CA GLU A 582 24.78 22.22 8.01
C GLU A 582 24.44 20.79 7.57
N GLU A 583 25.17 19.80 8.09
CA GLU A 583 24.86 18.39 7.87
C GLU A 583 23.93 17.85 8.97
N LEU A 584 22.68 17.63 8.60
CA LEU A 584 21.60 17.18 9.47
C LEU A 584 21.14 15.77 9.08
N THR A 585 20.49 15.11 10.03
CA THR A 585 19.59 13.98 9.76
C THR A 585 18.21 14.45 9.34
N GLY A 586 17.38 13.56 8.80
CA GLY A 586 16.00 13.87 8.44
C GLY A 586 15.18 14.40 9.63
N PRO A 587 15.20 13.75 10.81
CA PRO A 587 14.49 14.24 12.00
C PRO A 587 14.94 15.62 12.47
N GLU A 588 16.25 15.90 12.45
CA GLU A 588 16.78 17.23 12.79
C GLU A 588 16.30 18.30 11.79
N TYR A 589 16.33 17.98 10.49
CA TYR A 589 15.82 18.88 9.45
C TYR A 589 14.33 19.17 9.65
N ALA A 590 13.52 18.14 9.87
CA ALA A 590 12.09 18.29 10.12
C ALA A 590 11.80 19.13 11.36
N HIS A 591 12.54 18.89 12.44
CA HIS A 591 12.43 19.66 13.67
C HIS A 591 12.71 21.15 13.42
N LYS A 592 13.85 21.49 12.80
CA LYS A 592 14.24 22.89 12.52
C LYS A 592 13.19 23.62 11.67
N VAL A 593 12.76 23.03 10.55
CA VAL A 593 11.77 23.69 9.66
C VAL A 593 10.40 23.82 10.35
N SER A 594 10.02 22.84 11.19
CA SER A 594 8.75 22.90 11.92
C SER A 594 8.75 23.92 13.06
N VAL A 595 9.87 24.09 13.77
CA VAL A 595 10.03 25.12 14.81
C VAL A 595 9.94 26.50 14.17
N GLU A 596 10.67 26.73 13.08
CA GLU A 596 10.63 27.98 12.33
C GLU A 596 9.19 28.35 11.90
N ALA A 597 8.41 27.38 11.41
CA ALA A 597 7.00 27.60 11.03
C ALA A 597 6.14 28.09 12.20
N LYS A 598 6.31 27.48 13.38
CA LYS A 598 5.58 27.84 14.60
C LYS A 598 6.00 29.21 15.12
N GLU A 599 7.30 29.48 15.16
CA GLU A 599 7.84 30.78 15.60
C GLU A 599 7.39 31.93 14.70
N LEU A 600 7.28 31.68 13.39
CA LEU A 600 6.72 32.64 12.44
C LEU A 600 5.20 32.81 12.59
N GLY A 601 4.51 31.96 13.34
CA GLY A 601 3.08 32.06 13.65
C GLY A 601 2.14 31.27 12.73
N ALA A 602 2.61 30.22 12.06
CA ALA A 602 1.71 29.29 11.36
C ALA A 602 0.93 28.41 12.37
N GLU A 603 -0.38 28.28 12.17
CA GLU A 603 -1.20 27.33 12.94
C GLU A 603 -1.01 25.91 12.38
N ILE A 604 -0.41 24.99 13.14
CA ILE A 604 -0.15 23.62 12.70
C ILE A 604 -1.05 22.65 13.45
N TYR A 605 -1.82 21.85 12.71
CA TYR A 605 -2.69 20.80 13.25
C TYR A 605 -2.23 19.44 12.72
N THR A 606 -1.60 18.66 13.60
CA THR A 606 -1.25 17.24 13.37
C THR A 606 -2.46 16.34 13.66
N ASN A 607 -2.38 15.05 13.32
CA ASN A 607 -3.53 14.13 13.36
C ASN A 607 -4.77 14.73 12.69
N SER A 608 -4.60 15.46 11.58
CA SER A 608 -5.70 16.14 10.90
C SER A 608 -5.63 15.84 9.40
N TYR A 609 -6.68 15.22 8.87
CA TYR A 609 -6.73 14.72 7.51
C TYR A 609 -7.75 15.50 6.68
N VAL A 610 -7.25 16.22 5.67
CA VAL A 610 -8.09 16.85 4.65
C VAL A 610 -8.47 15.77 3.65
N TYR A 611 -9.76 15.44 3.58
CA TYR A 611 -10.25 14.36 2.72
C TYR A 611 -11.15 14.84 1.58
N GLU A 612 -11.56 16.10 1.61
CA GLU A 612 -12.41 16.73 0.61
C GLU A 612 -12.04 18.21 0.47
N MET A 613 -12.09 18.71 -0.76
CA MET A 613 -11.78 20.08 -1.10
C MET A 613 -12.70 20.53 -2.24
N GLU A 614 -13.27 21.71 -2.08
CA GLU A 614 -14.11 22.37 -3.08
C GLU A 614 -13.56 23.76 -3.39
N HIS A 615 -13.85 24.24 -4.60
CA HIS A 615 -13.53 25.59 -5.05
C HIS A 615 -14.83 26.30 -5.39
N ASP A 616 -15.08 27.43 -4.71
CA ASP A 616 -16.22 28.29 -4.94
C ASP A 616 -15.83 29.35 -5.99
N GLU A 617 -16.37 29.23 -7.20
CA GLU A 617 -15.99 30.08 -8.34
C GLU A 617 -16.42 31.54 -8.17
N GLU A 618 -17.52 31.81 -7.44
CA GLU A 618 -18.02 33.18 -7.24
C GLU A 618 -17.16 33.96 -6.24
N THR A 619 -16.79 33.31 -5.14
CA THR A 619 -16.03 33.95 -4.04
C THR A 619 -14.53 33.73 -4.15
N GLU A 620 -14.08 32.86 -5.07
CA GLU A 620 -12.70 32.37 -5.19
C GLU A 620 -12.17 31.65 -3.93
N ILE A 621 -13.03 31.34 -2.96
CA ILE A 621 -12.68 30.67 -1.71
C ILE A 621 -12.60 29.16 -1.90
N LYS A 622 -11.63 28.53 -1.24
CA LYS A 622 -11.46 27.08 -1.19
C LYS A 622 -12.02 26.59 0.15
N LYS A 623 -12.89 25.57 0.10
CA LYS A 623 -13.50 24.94 1.28
C LYS A 623 -12.85 23.58 1.48
N LEU A 624 -12.31 23.34 2.67
CA LEU A 624 -11.62 22.10 3.04
C LEU A 624 -12.42 21.40 4.13
N ARG A 625 -12.80 20.14 3.89
CA ARG A 625 -13.39 19.30 4.94
C ARG A 625 -12.27 18.53 5.62
N VAL A 626 -12.09 18.79 6.91
CA VAL A 626 -10.96 18.28 7.70
C VAL A 626 -11.47 17.41 8.82
N LEU A 627 -11.01 16.16 8.84
CA LEU A 627 -11.20 15.24 9.95
C LEU A 627 -10.08 15.47 10.97
N ILE A 628 -10.45 15.78 12.21
CA ILE A 628 -9.53 16.15 13.30
C ILE A 628 -9.47 15.02 14.31
N GLY A 629 -8.26 14.60 14.63
CA GLY A 629 -7.93 13.46 15.47
C GLY A 629 -8.36 13.56 16.93
N SER A 630 -8.36 12.41 17.60
CA SER A 630 -8.87 12.28 18.97
C SER A 630 -8.08 13.11 19.99
N GLU A 631 -6.77 13.27 19.79
CA GLU A 631 -5.91 14.07 20.68
C GLU A 631 -6.28 15.56 20.71
N LEU A 632 -6.97 16.04 19.67
CA LEU A 632 -7.49 17.41 19.55
C LEU A 632 -8.99 17.50 19.86
N GLY A 633 -9.60 16.43 20.37
CA GLY A 633 -10.99 16.39 20.78
C GLY A 633 -11.95 15.71 19.81
N GLY A 634 -11.47 15.22 18.65
CA GLY A 634 -12.30 14.50 17.66
C GLY A 634 -13.40 15.37 17.05
N THR A 635 -13.23 15.85 15.81
CA THR A 635 -14.31 16.58 15.11
C THR A 635 -14.13 16.61 13.60
N ILE A 636 -15.14 17.09 12.88
CA ILE A 636 -15.06 17.42 11.45
C ILE A 636 -15.29 18.92 11.31
N ALA A 637 -14.36 19.61 10.65
CA ALA A 637 -14.41 21.06 10.47
C ALA A 637 -14.37 21.45 8.99
N ASN A 638 -15.15 22.47 8.62
CA ASN A 638 -15.15 23.08 7.28
C ASN A 638 -14.28 24.35 7.27
N VAL A 639 -13.04 24.21 6.80
CA VAL A 639 -12.04 25.28 6.82
C VAL A 639 -12.09 26.06 5.51
N ARG A 640 -12.13 27.39 5.59
CA ARG A 640 -12.12 28.28 4.41
C ARG A 640 -10.77 28.93 4.21
N ALA A 641 -10.25 28.91 2.99
CA ALA A 641 -8.97 29.52 2.64
C ALA A 641 -9.04 30.26 1.30
N LYS A 642 -8.34 31.39 1.19
CA LYS A 642 -8.23 32.13 -0.08
C LYS A 642 -7.29 31.43 -1.07
N THR A 643 -6.22 30.81 -0.56
CA THR A 643 -5.29 29.98 -1.34
C THR A 643 -5.00 28.65 -0.64
N VAL A 644 -4.70 27.62 -1.43
CA VAL A 644 -4.31 26.29 -0.95
C VAL A 644 -2.98 25.86 -1.57
N ILE A 645 -2.11 25.27 -0.77
CA ILE A 645 -0.84 24.68 -1.24
C ILE A 645 -0.86 23.18 -0.95
N LEU A 646 -0.67 22.38 -1.99
CA LEU A 646 -0.61 20.94 -1.95
C LEU A 646 0.85 20.47 -1.74
N GLY A 647 1.13 19.88 -0.58
CA GLY A 647 2.43 19.36 -0.17
C GLY A 647 2.35 17.91 0.34
N MET A 648 1.48 17.09 -0.26
CA MET A 648 1.02 15.81 0.28
C MET A 648 2.02 14.65 0.17
N GLY A 649 3.02 14.77 -0.70
CA GLY A 649 4.10 13.78 -0.88
C GLY A 649 3.79 12.66 -1.88
N CYS A 650 4.36 11.48 -1.63
CA CYS A 650 4.33 10.32 -2.51
C CYS A 650 3.95 9.03 -1.76
N ARG A 651 3.71 7.97 -2.55
CA ARG A 651 3.54 6.58 -2.12
C ARG A 651 4.55 5.69 -2.84
N GLU A 652 4.95 4.60 -2.22
CA GLU A 652 5.83 3.60 -2.85
C GLU A 652 5.05 2.67 -3.78
N ARG A 653 5.72 2.19 -4.83
CA ARG A 653 5.21 1.10 -5.65
C ARG A 653 5.26 -0.23 -4.90
N THR A 654 4.20 -1.00 -5.04
CA THR A 654 3.99 -2.25 -4.32
C THR A 654 4.24 -3.44 -5.24
N ARG A 655 4.25 -4.65 -4.67
CA ARG A 655 4.36 -5.91 -5.43
C ARG A 655 3.36 -6.00 -6.60
N ALA A 656 2.11 -5.61 -6.38
CA ALA A 656 1.07 -5.67 -7.40
C ALA A 656 1.34 -4.68 -8.53
N ALA A 657 1.79 -3.46 -8.21
CA ALA A 657 2.12 -2.43 -9.20
C ALA A 657 3.25 -2.87 -10.16
N ILE A 658 4.17 -3.72 -9.69
CA ILE A 658 5.25 -4.30 -10.51
C ILE A 658 5.03 -5.77 -10.89
N LYS A 659 3.86 -6.33 -10.59
CA LYS A 659 3.37 -7.64 -11.07
C LYS A 659 4.27 -8.84 -10.73
N ILE A 660 4.89 -8.87 -9.55
CA ILE A 660 5.67 -10.05 -9.13
C ILE A 660 4.72 -11.23 -8.82
N PRO A 661 4.83 -12.38 -9.53
CA PRO A 661 3.98 -13.55 -9.34
C PRO A 661 4.42 -14.40 -8.13
N GLY A 662 3.70 -15.48 -7.85
CA GLY A 662 4.00 -16.44 -6.79
C GLY A 662 3.08 -16.33 -5.55
N ASP A 663 3.55 -16.85 -4.42
CA ASP A 663 2.80 -16.90 -3.16
C ASP A 663 2.54 -15.51 -2.56
N ARG A 664 1.63 -15.38 -1.58
CA ARG A 664 1.31 -14.11 -0.87
C ARG A 664 1.60 -14.15 0.65
N PRO A 665 2.85 -14.44 1.05
CA PRO A 665 3.20 -14.54 2.47
C PRO A 665 3.31 -13.18 3.19
N SER A 666 3.55 -13.20 4.50
CA SER A 666 4.24 -12.11 5.19
C SER A 666 5.73 -12.06 4.80
N GLY A 667 6.46 -11.00 5.19
CA GLY A 667 7.88 -10.84 4.82
C GLY A 667 8.13 -10.09 3.50
N VAL A 668 7.11 -9.47 2.89
CA VAL A 668 7.27 -8.64 1.69
C VAL A 668 6.82 -7.22 2.00
N TYR A 669 7.74 -6.26 1.98
CA TYR A 669 7.52 -4.89 2.43
C TYR A 669 7.98 -3.87 1.40
N THR A 670 7.38 -2.69 1.40
CA THR A 670 8.01 -1.52 0.77
C THR A 670 9.15 -1.03 1.66
N ALA A 671 10.14 -0.39 1.06
CA ALA A 671 11.32 0.06 1.80
C ALA A 671 10.96 1.07 2.91
N GLY A 672 10.02 1.98 2.65
CA GLY A 672 9.51 2.93 3.64
C GLY A 672 8.75 2.28 4.81
N LEU A 673 7.97 1.24 4.57
CA LEU A 673 7.32 0.50 5.68
C LEU A 673 8.37 -0.18 6.57
N ALA A 674 9.37 -0.81 5.97
CA ALA A 674 10.48 -1.39 6.72
C ALA A 674 11.29 -0.32 7.46
N GLN A 675 11.47 0.85 6.85
CA GLN A 675 12.12 1.99 7.47
C GLN A 675 11.35 2.48 8.70
N LYS A 676 10.02 2.57 8.64
CA LYS A 676 9.17 2.91 9.80
C LYS A 676 9.27 1.88 10.91
N MET A 677 9.24 0.58 10.57
CA MET A 677 9.40 -0.51 11.54
C MET A 677 10.71 -0.39 12.31
N ILE A 678 11.82 -0.14 11.62
CA ILE A 678 13.14 -0.09 12.26
C ILE A 678 13.34 1.25 12.99
N ASN A 679 13.10 2.37 12.30
CA ASN A 679 13.55 3.68 12.77
C ASN A 679 12.56 4.40 13.69
N GLU A 680 11.28 3.99 13.70
CA GLU A 680 10.27 4.55 14.61
C GLU A 680 9.72 3.51 15.59
N MET A 681 9.53 2.25 15.17
CA MET A 681 8.99 1.22 16.06
C MET A 681 10.08 0.43 16.81
N GLY A 682 11.33 0.45 16.34
CA GLY A 682 12.43 -0.31 16.94
C GLY A 682 12.33 -1.83 16.75
N VAL A 683 11.75 -2.29 15.64
CA VAL A 683 11.54 -3.72 15.35
C VAL A 683 12.08 -4.11 13.98
N LEU A 684 12.58 -5.34 13.84
CA LEU A 684 13.04 -5.85 12.55
C LEU A 684 11.93 -6.55 11.76
N PRO A 685 11.87 -6.32 10.44
CA PRO A 685 10.97 -7.06 9.54
C PRO A 685 11.37 -8.53 9.34
N GLY A 686 12.65 -8.89 9.51
CA GLY A 686 13.15 -10.26 9.39
C GLY A 686 14.68 -10.37 9.49
N LYS A 687 15.19 -11.60 9.42
CA LYS A 687 16.61 -11.94 9.66
C LYS A 687 17.48 -11.85 8.41
N THR A 688 16.91 -12.13 7.24
CA THR A 688 17.66 -12.21 5.99
C THR A 688 16.88 -11.53 4.88
N ALA A 689 17.47 -10.50 4.29
CA ALA A 689 16.78 -9.62 3.36
C ALA A 689 17.35 -9.66 1.95
N VAL A 690 16.45 -9.61 0.96
CA VAL A 690 16.75 -9.25 -0.43
C VAL A 690 16.09 -7.90 -0.72
N ILE A 691 16.79 -7.01 -1.42
CA ILE A 691 16.26 -5.70 -1.79
C ILE A 691 16.13 -5.63 -3.31
N LEU A 692 14.93 -5.33 -3.80
CA LEU A 692 14.67 -5.06 -5.21
C LEU A 692 14.58 -3.55 -5.44
N GLY A 693 15.50 -3.02 -6.23
CA GLY A 693 15.68 -1.61 -6.57
C GLY A 693 16.88 -0.99 -5.86
N SER A 694 17.72 -0.29 -6.63
CA SER A 694 18.96 0.33 -6.14
C SER A 694 18.87 1.85 -5.95
N GLY A 695 17.65 2.41 -5.90
CA GLY A 695 17.47 3.80 -5.51
C GLY A 695 17.94 4.06 -4.08
N ASP A 696 18.17 5.33 -3.72
CA ASP A 696 18.80 5.70 -2.44
C ASP A 696 18.11 5.09 -1.21
N ILE A 697 16.76 5.02 -1.20
CA ILE A 697 16.01 4.39 -0.11
C ILE A 697 16.42 2.92 0.07
N GLY A 698 16.51 2.16 -1.03
CA GLY A 698 16.91 0.75 -1.01
C GLY A 698 18.36 0.57 -0.54
N LEU A 699 19.28 1.41 -1.01
CA LEU A 699 20.69 1.38 -0.58
C LEU A 699 20.80 1.69 0.92
N ILE A 700 20.17 2.76 1.38
CA ILE A 700 20.19 3.18 2.80
C ILE A 700 19.58 2.11 3.69
N MET A 701 18.50 1.45 3.23
CA MET A 701 17.90 0.33 3.95
C MET A 701 18.80 -0.91 4.01
N ALA A 702 19.63 -1.16 2.98
CA ALA A 702 20.62 -2.24 3.01
C ALA A 702 21.61 -2.06 4.18
N ARG A 703 22.16 -0.85 4.30
CA ARG A 703 23.02 -0.47 5.42
C ARG A 703 22.27 -0.57 6.75
N ARG A 704 21.07 0.00 6.81
CA ARG A 704 20.30 0.08 8.05
C ARG A 704 19.98 -1.31 8.59
N LEU A 705 19.47 -2.20 7.75
CA LEU A 705 19.23 -3.60 8.10
C LEU A 705 20.50 -4.28 8.65
N THR A 706 21.64 -4.06 8.00
CA THR A 706 22.92 -4.67 8.43
C THR A 706 23.40 -4.16 9.79
N LEU A 707 23.31 -2.85 10.03
CA LEU A 707 23.63 -2.25 11.34
C LEU A 707 22.72 -2.73 12.47
N GLU A 708 21.48 -3.09 12.11
CA GLU A 708 20.49 -3.70 12.98
C GLU A 708 20.54 -5.24 12.87
N GLY A 709 21.67 -5.86 12.51
CA GLY A 709 21.85 -7.32 12.60
C GLY A 709 21.07 -8.18 11.60
N CYS A 710 20.39 -7.61 10.61
CA CYS A 710 19.79 -8.34 9.50
C CYS A 710 20.84 -8.63 8.41
N LYS A 711 20.90 -9.86 7.89
CA LYS A 711 21.80 -10.22 6.79
C LYS A 711 21.18 -9.82 5.45
N VAL A 712 21.73 -8.80 4.80
CA VAL A 712 21.30 -8.40 3.45
C VAL A 712 22.06 -9.21 2.40
N LEU A 713 21.36 -10.06 1.65
CA LEU A 713 21.97 -10.97 0.67
C LEU A 713 22.35 -10.29 -0.65
N GLY A 714 21.75 -9.14 -0.94
CA GLY A 714 22.05 -8.36 -2.13
C GLY A 714 20.97 -7.36 -2.49
N VAL A 715 21.38 -6.40 -3.32
CA VAL A 715 20.52 -5.42 -3.98
C VAL A 715 20.45 -5.76 -5.45
N PHE A 716 19.24 -5.84 -6.00
CA PHE A 716 19.00 -6.21 -7.40
C PHE A 716 18.34 -5.06 -8.13
N GLU A 717 18.87 -4.65 -9.27
CA GLU A 717 18.41 -3.49 -10.04
C GLU A 717 18.01 -3.93 -11.45
N LEU A 718 16.81 -3.52 -11.87
CA LEU A 718 16.28 -3.82 -13.19
C LEU A 718 17.10 -3.13 -14.28
N LEU A 719 17.58 -1.91 -14.01
CA LEU A 719 18.36 -1.11 -14.93
C LEU A 719 19.82 -1.60 -15.04
N PRO A 720 20.50 -1.32 -16.17
CA PRO A 720 21.92 -1.64 -16.33
C PRO A 720 22.87 -0.72 -15.54
N ASN A 721 22.34 0.21 -14.75
CA ASN A 721 23.09 1.14 -13.92
C ASN A 721 22.39 1.28 -12.57
N CYS A 722 23.14 1.61 -11.52
CA CYS A 722 22.57 1.93 -10.22
C CYS A 722 21.70 3.21 -10.31
N SER A 723 20.54 3.16 -9.65
CA SER A 723 19.62 4.31 -9.57
C SER A 723 19.92 5.24 -8.40
N GLY A 724 20.71 4.82 -7.42
CA GLY A 724 21.10 5.65 -6.28
C GLY A 724 22.39 6.43 -6.54
N LEU A 725 22.70 7.36 -5.62
CA LEU A 725 23.93 8.14 -5.67
C LEU A 725 25.16 7.23 -5.51
N HIS A 726 26.21 7.50 -6.29
CA HIS A 726 27.43 6.67 -6.29
C HIS A 726 28.09 6.57 -4.90
N ARG A 727 28.06 7.64 -4.10
CA ARG A 727 28.53 7.61 -2.70
C ARG A 727 27.78 6.60 -1.83
N ASN A 728 26.48 6.38 -2.09
CA ASN A 728 25.64 5.49 -1.29
C ASN A 728 25.92 4.02 -1.64
N VAL A 729 26.39 3.73 -2.86
CA VAL A 729 26.86 2.39 -3.22
C VAL A 729 28.03 2.00 -2.31
N VAL A 730 29.02 2.88 -2.16
CA VAL A 730 30.18 2.65 -1.28
C VAL A 730 29.74 2.53 0.18
N GLN A 731 29.05 3.57 0.68
CA GLN A 731 28.72 3.69 2.10
C GLN A 731 27.67 2.71 2.59
N CYS A 732 26.87 2.12 1.69
CA CYS A 732 25.79 1.23 2.08
C CYS A 732 25.99 -0.20 1.64
N LEU A 733 26.76 -0.46 0.58
CA LEU A 733 26.97 -1.80 0.04
C LEU A 733 28.42 -2.25 0.21
N GLU A 734 29.38 -1.54 -0.39
CA GLU A 734 30.80 -1.94 -0.37
C GLU A 734 31.36 -1.99 1.05
N ASP A 735 31.02 -1.00 1.89
CA ASP A 735 31.42 -0.94 3.30
C ASP A 735 30.94 -2.15 4.12
N TYR A 736 29.89 -2.85 3.66
CA TYR A 736 29.26 -3.98 4.34
C TYR A 736 29.35 -5.30 3.54
N GLY A 737 30.07 -5.31 2.41
CA GLY A 737 30.20 -6.50 1.55
C GLY A 737 28.89 -6.97 0.91
N ILE A 738 27.93 -6.07 0.68
CA ILE A 738 26.62 -6.42 0.09
C ILE A 738 26.72 -6.37 -1.44
N PRO A 739 26.36 -7.44 -2.17
CA PRO A 739 26.46 -7.43 -3.62
C PRO A 739 25.35 -6.59 -4.29
N LEU A 740 25.72 -5.83 -5.33
CA LEU A 740 24.79 -5.17 -6.24
C LEU A 740 24.77 -5.91 -7.58
N LYS A 741 23.61 -6.42 -8.00
CA LYS A 741 23.42 -7.00 -9.34
C LYS A 741 22.54 -6.10 -10.20
N LEU A 742 23.13 -5.54 -11.26
CA LEU A 742 22.45 -4.72 -12.26
C LEU A 742 21.82 -5.60 -13.35
N SER A 743 20.78 -5.11 -14.03
CA SER A 743 19.98 -5.89 -14.98
C SER A 743 19.47 -7.21 -14.41
N HIS A 744 18.93 -7.19 -13.18
CA HIS A 744 18.30 -8.33 -12.51
C HIS A 744 16.97 -7.92 -11.87
N THR A 745 16.03 -8.86 -11.77
CA THR A 745 14.76 -8.62 -11.08
C THR A 745 14.26 -9.86 -10.36
N VAL A 746 13.40 -9.67 -9.36
CA VAL A 746 12.66 -10.76 -8.72
C VAL A 746 11.52 -11.20 -9.64
N VAL A 747 11.54 -12.46 -10.05
CA VAL A 747 10.54 -13.04 -10.96
C VAL A 747 9.53 -13.94 -10.26
N ARG A 748 9.78 -14.34 -9.00
CA ARG A 748 8.83 -15.15 -8.22
C ARG A 748 9.07 -15.05 -6.72
N ILE A 749 7.98 -15.01 -5.96
CA ILE A 749 7.96 -15.10 -4.48
C ILE A 749 7.52 -16.50 -4.06
N HIS A 750 8.21 -17.08 -3.06
CA HIS A 750 7.89 -18.40 -2.53
C HIS A 750 7.73 -18.40 -1.01
N GLY A 751 6.67 -19.07 -0.55
CA GLY A 751 6.32 -19.23 0.86
C GLY A 751 4.82 -19.09 1.08
N LYS A 752 4.15 -20.15 1.55
CA LYS A 752 2.69 -20.14 1.77
C LYS A 752 2.25 -19.21 2.92
N LYS A 753 3.02 -19.15 4.01
CA LYS A 753 2.70 -18.37 5.22
C LYS A 753 3.59 -17.13 5.37
N ARG A 754 4.90 -17.36 5.47
CA ARG A 754 5.97 -16.35 5.49
C ARG A 754 6.93 -16.61 4.33
N LEU A 755 7.60 -15.57 3.84
CA LEU A 755 8.59 -15.67 2.76
C LEU A 755 9.69 -16.68 3.16
N LYS A 756 10.05 -17.55 2.22
CA LYS A 756 11.16 -18.51 2.39
C LYS A 756 12.28 -18.30 1.38
N ARG A 757 11.94 -17.87 0.17
CA ARG A 757 12.90 -17.57 -0.90
C ARG A 757 12.28 -16.68 -1.97
N VAL A 758 13.15 -16.06 -2.76
CA VAL A 758 12.80 -15.37 -4.00
C VAL A 758 13.59 -15.95 -5.16
N THR A 759 12.95 -16.04 -6.33
CA THR A 759 13.66 -16.34 -7.59
C THR A 759 14.02 -15.03 -8.27
N ILE A 760 15.26 -14.93 -8.69
CA ILE A 760 15.83 -13.76 -9.35
C ILE A 760 16.32 -14.18 -10.73
N ALA A 761 16.11 -13.35 -11.74
CA ALA A 761 16.62 -13.60 -13.09
C ALA A 761 17.35 -12.36 -13.62
N PRO A 762 18.42 -12.54 -14.43
CA PRO A 762 18.93 -11.46 -15.25
C PRO A 762 17.88 -11.04 -16.29
N VAL A 763 17.91 -9.79 -16.71
CA VAL A 763 16.98 -9.22 -17.70
C VAL A 763 17.72 -8.65 -18.90
N ASP A 764 17.08 -8.66 -20.06
CA ASP A 764 17.54 -7.91 -21.22
C ASP A 764 17.54 -6.40 -20.90
N PRO A 765 18.68 -5.69 -20.98
CA PRO A 765 18.76 -4.26 -20.66
C PRO A 765 17.92 -3.33 -21.55
N LYS A 766 17.44 -3.81 -22.71
CA LYS A 766 16.60 -3.04 -23.64
C LYS A 766 15.12 -3.32 -23.44
N THR A 767 14.75 -4.59 -23.27
CA THR A 767 13.33 -5.01 -23.19
C THR A 767 12.86 -5.25 -21.75
N PHE A 768 13.78 -5.37 -20.80
CA PHE A 768 13.56 -5.75 -19.41
C PHE A 768 12.88 -7.12 -19.21
N LYS A 769 12.84 -7.94 -20.27
CA LYS A 769 12.33 -9.31 -20.18
C LYS A 769 13.36 -10.19 -19.44
N PRO A 770 12.92 -11.02 -18.48
CA PRO A 770 13.80 -11.91 -17.75
C PRO A 770 14.24 -13.12 -18.58
N PHE A 771 15.51 -13.52 -18.43
CA PHE A 771 16.05 -14.78 -18.94
C PHE A 771 15.80 -15.88 -17.89
N MET A 772 14.68 -16.59 -18.04
CA MET A 772 14.20 -17.56 -17.06
C MET A 772 15.11 -18.79 -16.93
N ASP A 773 15.86 -19.12 -17.98
CA ASP A 773 16.89 -20.18 -18.02
C ASP A 773 18.11 -19.87 -17.13
N GLN A 774 18.33 -18.60 -16.80
CA GLN A 774 19.40 -18.11 -15.92
C GLN A 774 18.88 -17.68 -14.55
N ALA A 775 17.63 -18.02 -14.23
CA ALA A 775 17.05 -17.70 -12.95
C ALA A 775 17.67 -18.54 -11.82
N PHE A 776 17.85 -17.94 -10.65
CA PHE A 776 18.38 -18.59 -9.46
C PHE A 776 17.58 -18.20 -8.21
N ASP A 777 17.62 -19.06 -7.20
CA ASP A 777 16.92 -18.85 -5.94
C ASP A 777 17.83 -18.30 -4.86
N LEU A 778 17.29 -17.41 -4.03
CA LEU A 778 17.91 -16.97 -2.77
C LEU A 778 16.95 -17.20 -1.61
N GLU A 779 17.38 -17.96 -0.61
CA GLU A 779 16.64 -18.15 0.64
C GLU A 779 16.68 -16.88 1.48
N CYS A 780 15.51 -16.32 1.77
CA CYS A 780 15.36 -15.12 2.58
C CYS A 780 13.97 -15.09 3.21
N ASP A 781 13.84 -14.41 4.34
CA ASP A 781 12.57 -14.22 5.03
C ASP A 781 11.98 -12.81 4.83
N THR A 782 12.75 -11.93 4.19
CA THR A 782 12.37 -10.55 3.91
C THR A 782 12.70 -10.15 2.46
N LEU A 783 11.72 -9.60 1.75
CA LEU A 783 11.90 -8.92 0.47
C LEU A 783 11.47 -7.46 0.63
N LEU A 784 12.41 -6.53 0.43
CA LEU A 784 12.12 -5.09 0.36
C LEU A 784 11.96 -4.63 -1.09
N LEU A 785 10.92 -3.83 -1.33
CA LEU A 785 10.62 -3.22 -2.61
C LEU A 785 10.97 -1.72 -2.56
N SER A 786 12.01 -1.33 -3.27
CA SER A 786 12.43 0.06 -3.50
C SER A 786 12.36 0.39 -5.00
N VAL A 787 11.18 0.19 -5.59
CA VAL A 787 10.97 0.13 -7.05
C VAL A 787 10.25 1.36 -7.63
N GLY A 788 10.40 2.51 -6.96
CA GLY A 788 9.90 3.81 -7.41
C GLY A 788 8.73 4.35 -6.60
N LEU A 789 8.50 5.65 -6.76
CA LEU A 789 7.49 6.44 -6.05
C LEU A 789 6.39 6.92 -7.01
N ILE A 790 5.19 7.13 -6.47
CA ILE A 790 4.02 7.66 -7.17
C ILE A 790 3.51 8.86 -6.34
N PRO A 791 3.47 10.08 -6.91
CA PRO A 791 2.83 11.22 -6.28
C PRO A 791 1.41 10.97 -5.81
N GLU A 792 1.04 11.58 -4.70
CA GLU A 792 -0.27 11.40 -4.07
C GLU A 792 -1.25 12.50 -4.49
N ASN A 793 -2.08 12.22 -5.49
CA ASN A 793 -2.98 13.20 -6.09
C ASN A 793 -4.46 12.82 -6.06
N ASP A 794 -4.84 11.86 -5.21
CA ASP A 794 -6.25 11.43 -5.09
C ASP A 794 -7.18 12.66 -4.82
N LEU A 795 -6.79 13.57 -3.90
CA LEU A 795 -7.53 14.81 -3.61
C LEU A 795 -7.45 15.87 -4.74
N SER A 796 -6.38 15.85 -5.53
CA SER A 796 -6.22 16.78 -6.65
C SER A 796 -7.10 16.40 -7.83
N GLU A 797 -7.19 15.09 -8.12
CA GLU A 797 -8.04 14.56 -9.18
C GLU A 797 -9.53 14.82 -8.88
N THR A 798 -9.97 14.71 -7.63
CA THR A 798 -11.39 14.91 -7.25
C THR A 798 -11.92 16.33 -7.47
N ILE A 799 -11.05 17.35 -7.48
CA ILE A 799 -11.44 18.75 -7.75
C ILE A 799 -11.14 19.16 -9.20
N GLY A 800 -10.71 18.24 -10.07
CA GLY A 800 -10.45 18.54 -11.47
C GLY A 800 -9.11 19.22 -11.76
N ILE A 801 -8.10 19.05 -10.90
CA ILE A 801 -6.74 19.48 -11.22
C ILE A 801 -6.16 18.59 -12.33
N GLU A 802 -5.61 19.22 -13.37
CA GLU A 802 -4.95 18.50 -14.46
C GLU A 802 -3.68 17.79 -13.98
N ILE A 803 -3.59 16.48 -14.20
CA ILE A 803 -2.41 15.66 -13.85
C ILE A 803 -1.52 15.44 -15.09
N ASP A 804 -0.21 15.63 -14.96
CA ASP A 804 0.75 15.25 -16.00
C ASP A 804 0.89 13.71 -16.02
N PRO A 805 0.61 13.04 -17.15
CA PRO A 805 0.72 11.59 -17.24
C PRO A 805 2.15 11.06 -17.07
N ARG A 806 3.19 11.90 -17.12
CA ARG A 806 4.59 11.49 -16.96
C ARG A 806 5.03 11.55 -15.50
N THR A 807 4.82 12.68 -14.82
CA THR A 807 5.17 12.82 -13.40
C THR A 807 4.14 12.18 -12.48
N LYS A 808 2.88 12.07 -12.93
CA LYS A 808 1.69 11.75 -12.12
C LYS A 808 1.35 12.81 -11.06
N GLY A 809 1.92 14.00 -11.17
CA GLY A 809 1.58 15.16 -10.35
C GLY A 809 0.82 16.24 -11.11
N PRO A 810 0.33 17.28 -10.43
CA PRO A 810 -0.38 18.38 -11.05
C PRO A 810 0.46 19.07 -12.13
N LYS A 811 -0.18 19.49 -13.22
CA LYS A 811 0.45 20.44 -14.14
C LYS A 811 0.46 21.82 -13.47
N VAL A 812 1.59 22.50 -13.54
CA VAL A 812 1.75 23.83 -12.91
C VAL A 812 2.35 24.89 -13.82
N SER A 813 2.05 26.15 -13.50
CA SER A 813 2.71 27.33 -14.04
C SER A 813 4.10 27.56 -13.41
N SER A 814 4.85 28.55 -13.92
CA SER A 814 6.14 28.98 -13.36
C SER A 814 6.10 29.36 -11.89
N GLU A 815 4.95 29.76 -11.35
CA GLU A 815 4.73 30.11 -9.95
C GLU A 815 4.25 28.92 -9.11
N MET A 816 4.14 27.73 -9.68
CA MET A 816 3.61 26.51 -9.06
C MET A 816 2.08 26.45 -8.93
N MET A 817 1.34 27.32 -9.63
CA MET A 817 -0.13 27.33 -9.61
C MET A 817 -0.68 26.26 -10.56
N THR A 818 -1.75 25.57 -10.18
CA THR A 818 -2.43 24.57 -11.02
C THR A 818 -3.37 25.25 -12.03
N ASN A 819 -4.18 24.47 -12.74
CA ASN A 819 -5.27 25.01 -13.59
C ASN A 819 -6.39 25.68 -12.79
N ILE A 820 -6.45 25.49 -11.46
CA ILE A 820 -7.45 26.12 -10.59
C ILE A 820 -6.79 27.32 -9.89
N PRO A 821 -7.26 28.56 -10.13
CA PRO A 821 -6.68 29.76 -9.53
C PRO A 821 -6.57 29.69 -8.01
N GLY A 822 -5.44 30.13 -7.47
CA GLY A 822 -5.17 30.12 -6.03
C GLY A 822 -4.90 28.74 -5.41
N ILE A 823 -4.80 27.67 -6.22
CA ILE A 823 -4.29 26.37 -5.77
C ILE A 823 -2.89 26.14 -6.35
N PHE A 824 -1.94 25.83 -5.46
CA PHE A 824 -0.53 25.60 -5.79
C PHE A 824 -0.11 24.18 -5.42
N SER A 825 0.91 23.64 -6.09
CA SER A 825 1.46 22.31 -5.79
C SER A 825 2.98 22.34 -5.77
N CYS A 826 3.62 21.67 -4.80
CA CYS A 826 5.07 21.68 -4.68
C CYS A 826 5.65 20.39 -4.09
N GLY A 827 6.94 20.15 -4.36
CA GLY A 827 7.65 19.00 -3.82
C GLY A 827 7.14 17.68 -4.40
N ASN A 828 7.21 16.61 -3.60
CA ASN A 828 7.01 15.26 -4.11
C ASN A 828 5.61 14.96 -4.65
N VAL A 829 4.57 15.73 -4.27
CA VAL A 829 3.22 15.59 -4.88
C VAL A 829 3.16 16.12 -6.32
N LEU A 830 4.05 17.07 -6.66
CA LEU A 830 4.20 17.63 -8.00
C LEU A 830 5.06 16.73 -8.89
N HIS A 831 6.24 16.35 -8.39
CA HIS A 831 7.18 15.43 -9.04
C HIS A 831 8.24 14.97 -8.04
N VAL A 832 8.79 13.79 -8.24
CA VAL A 832 9.69 13.15 -7.24
C VAL A 832 11.09 13.76 -7.29
N HIS A 833 11.54 14.29 -6.14
CA HIS A 833 12.90 14.81 -5.94
C HIS A 833 13.84 13.80 -5.29
N ASP A 834 15.14 13.97 -5.56
CA ASP A 834 16.22 13.15 -4.98
C ASP A 834 16.68 13.66 -3.60
N ILE A 835 16.61 14.98 -3.38
CA ILE A 835 17.10 15.63 -2.15
C ILE A 835 16.06 16.59 -1.58
N VAL A 836 16.00 16.68 -0.24
CA VAL A 836 15.04 17.53 0.47
C VAL A 836 15.25 19.02 0.18
N ASP A 837 16.48 19.47 -0.04
CA ASP A 837 16.74 20.89 -0.29
C ASP A 837 16.01 21.40 -1.54
N ASN A 838 15.86 20.56 -2.57
CA ASN A 838 15.09 20.89 -3.76
C ASN A 838 13.58 20.93 -3.44
N VAL A 839 13.09 19.99 -2.63
CA VAL A 839 11.70 19.94 -2.14
C VAL A 839 11.37 21.21 -1.35
N THR A 840 12.25 21.63 -0.46
CA THR A 840 12.12 22.87 0.33
C THR A 840 12.18 24.09 -0.56
N SER A 841 13.08 24.15 -1.54
CA SER A 841 13.14 25.27 -2.49
C SER A 841 11.84 25.45 -3.27
N GLU A 842 11.19 24.37 -3.70
CA GLU A 842 9.88 24.44 -4.35
C GLU A 842 8.77 24.84 -3.38
N GLY A 843 8.81 24.35 -2.14
CA GLY A 843 7.91 24.76 -1.06
C GLY A 843 7.95 26.27 -0.81
N LEU A 844 9.15 26.83 -0.64
CA LEU A 844 9.36 28.28 -0.47
C LEU A 844 8.78 29.05 -1.66
N LYS A 845 9.02 28.57 -2.89
CA LYS A 845 8.50 29.19 -4.10
C LYS A 845 6.97 29.21 -4.12
N ALA A 846 6.31 28.08 -3.86
CA ALA A 846 4.84 28.01 -3.79
C ALA A 846 4.26 28.92 -2.69
N GLY A 847 4.87 28.93 -1.49
CA GLY A 847 4.46 29.81 -0.41
C GLY A 847 4.55 31.30 -0.78
N LYS A 848 5.63 31.69 -1.46
CA LYS A 848 5.79 33.05 -1.98
C LYS A 848 4.76 33.37 -3.05
N SER A 849 4.55 32.48 -4.01
CA SER A 849 3.58 32.63 -5.09
C SER A 849 2.15 32.80 -4.58
N ALA A 850 1.73 32.02 -3.58
CA ALA A 850 0.40 32.12 -2.99
C ALA A 850 0.13 33.53 -2.42
N VAL A 851 1.11 34.12 -1.72
CA VAL A 851 0.96 35.47 -1.17
C VAL A 851 1.03 36.55 -2.25
N LEU A 852 1.82 36.35 -3.30
CA LEU A 852 1.85 37.25 -4.45
C LEU A 852 0.54 37.25 -5.24
N TYR A 853 -0.12 36.09 -5.34
CA TYR A 853 -1.47 35.94 -5.88
C TYR A 853 -2.49 36.73 -5.05
N LEU A 854 -2.48 36.58 -3.73
CA LEU A 854 -3.37 37.35 -2.83
C LEU A 854 -3.17 38.87 -2.93
N LYS A 855 -1.96 39.31 -3.27
CA LYS A 855 -1.62 40.74 -3.43
C LYS A 855 -1.81 41.24 -4.86
N ASN A 856 -2.35 40.42 -5.78
CA ASN A 856 -2.52 40.73 -7.20
C ASN A 856 -1.24 41.28 -7.87
N LYS A 857 -0.06 40.76 -7.48
CA LYS A 857 1.23 41.27 -7.98
C LYS A 857 1.68 40.67 -9.32
N PHE A 858 1.11 39.54 -9.72
CA PHE A 858 1.42 38.88 -10.99
C PHE A 858 0.11 38.61 -11.74
N ASP A 859 0.17 38.61 -13.08
CA ASP A 859 -0.91 38.06 -13.89
C ASP A 859 -0.82 36.52 -13.89
N PHE A 860 -1.60 35.91 -13.00
CA PHE A 860 -1.67 34.47 -12.81
C PHE A 860 -2.61 33.77 -13.79
N LYS A 861 -3.16 34.47 -14.80
CA LYS A 861 -4.06 33.85 -15.77
C LYS A 861 -3.39 32.63 -16.43
N PRO A 862 -4.12 31.49 -16.58
CA PRO A 862 -3.61 30.33 -17.28
C PRO A 862 -3.07 30.74 -18.64
N SER A 863 -1.77 30.57 -18.80
CA SER A 863 -1.07 30.94 -20.01
C SER A 863 -1.11 29.79 -21.01
N GLU A 864 -1.17 30.13 -22.30
CA GLU A 864 -1.01 29.18 -23.41
C GLU A 864 0.48 28.85 -23.70
N LEU A 865 1.41 29.45 -22.95
CA LEU A 865 2.85 29.23 -23.10
C LEU A 865 3.26 27.86 -22.55
N ASN A 866 3.22 26.85 -23.41
CA ASN A 866 3.54 25.48 -23.05
C ASN A 866 5.06 25.25 -22.96
N VAL A 867 5.48 24.47 -21.96
CA VAL A 867 6.84 23.94 -21.84
C VAL A 867 6.76 22.43 -22.01
N SER A 868 7.45 21.92 -23.02
CA SER A 868 7.41 20.51 -23.41
C SER A 868 8.80 19.88 -23.38
N PRO A 869 8.90 18.59 -23.01
CA PRO A 869 10.16 17.87 -23.10
C PRO A 869 10.43 17.45 -24.54
N GLY A 870 11.63 17.76 -25.03
CA GLY A 870 12.13 17.32 -26.32
C GLY A 870 13.06 16.10 -26.21
N LYS A 871 14.12 16.09 -27.01
CA LYS A 871 15.03 14.95 -27.15
C LYS A 871 15.74 14.61 -25.83
N ASN A 872 15.72 13.32 -25.47
CA ASN A 872 16.33 12.74 -24.26
C ASN A 872 15.82 13.29 -22.91
N VAL A 873 14.72 14.06 -22.89
CA VAL A 873 14.09 14.57 -21.67
C VAL A 873 12.84 13.75 -21.36
N GLY A 874 12.76 13.21 -20.14
CA GLY A 874 11.65 12.39 -19.66
C GLY A 874 10.41 13.24 -19.42
N TYR A 875 10.57 14.31 -18.65
CA TYR A 875 9.54 15.32 -18.36
C TYR A 875 10.20 16.65 -17.99
N VAL A 876 9.39 17.71 -17.93
CA VAL A 876 9.81 19.06 -17.53
C VAL A 876 8.76 19.70 -16.63
N VAL A 877 9.19 20.45 -15.63
CA VAL A 877 8.36 21.25 -14.71
C VAL A 877 8.97 22.65 -14.61
N PRO A 878 8.20 23.74 -14.72
CA PRO A 878 6.74 23.80 -14.90
C PRO A 878 6.31 23.35 -16.30
N ASN A 879 5.02 23.04 -16.45
CA ASN A 879 4.40 22.68 -17.74
C ASN A 879 3.96 23.92 -18.51
N LYS A 880 3.71 25.03 -17.82
CA LYS A 880 3.28 26.31 -18.39
C LYS A 880 4.16 27.45 -17.87
N LEU A 881 4.46 28.44 -18.70
CA LEU A 881 5.05 29.71 -18.25
C LEU A 881 3.97 30.76 -18.08
N SER A 882 4.11 31.68 -17.13
CA SER A 882 3.13 32.77 -16.98
C SER A 882 3.31 33.88 -17.99
N LYS A 883 2.22 34.62 -18.25
CA LYS A 883 2.24 35.75 -19.20
C LYS A 883 3.14 36.89 -18.72
N ASP A 884 3.14 37.21 -17.43
CA ASP A 884 4.03 38.23 -16.87
C ASP A 884 5.45 37.71 -16.62
N LEU A 885 6.19 37.48 -17.70
CA LEU A 885 7.61 37.13 -17.63
C LEU A 885 8.47 38.28 -17.05
N GLN A 886 7.98 39.53 -17.03
CA GLN A 886 8.74 40.66 -16.49
C GLN A 886 8.81 40.63 -14.97
N ALA A 887 7.82 40.04 -14.30
CA ALA A 887 7.86 39.86 -12.85
C ALA A 887 9.04 38.98 -12.37
N PHE A 888 9.50 38.05 -13.21
CA PHE A 888 10.70 37.27 -12.92
C PHE A 888 12.00 38.09 -13.06
N ASP A 889 12.03 39.10 -13.93
CA ASP A 889 13.20 39.99 -14.09
C ASP A 889 13.37 40.93 -12.89
N ARG A 890 12.27 41.28 -12.21
CA ARG A 890 12.28 41.99 -10.91
C ARG A 890 12.85 41.16 -9.75
N LYS A 891 13.24 39.90 -10.00
CA LYS A 891 13.75 38.93 -9.01
C LYS A 891 12.77 38.65 -7.86
N GLU A 892 11.48 38.86 -8.08
CA GLU A 892 10.45 38.50 -7.11
C GLU A 892 10.32 36.97 -7.00
N LEU A 893 10.46 36.23 -8.09
CA LEU A 893 10.52 34.77 -8.11
C LEU A 893 11.61 34.28 -9.06
N PRO A 894 12.30 33.16 -8.76
CA PRO A 894 13.21 32.55 -9.70
C PRO A 894 12.43 31.81 -10.80
N LEU A 895 12.80 32.05 -12.07
CA LEU A 895 12.30 31.26 -13.19
C LEU A 895 13.15 30.00 -13.36
N THR A 896 12.63 28.86 -12.95
CA THR A 896 13.35 27.58 -12.93
C THR A 896 12.66 26.56 -13.82
N VAL A 897 13.47 25.73 -14.48
CA VAL A 897 13.03 24.58 -15.26
C VAL A 897 13.72 23.34 -14.69
N SER A 898 12.93 22.44 -14.15
CA SER A 898 13.33 21.14 -13.59
C SER A 898 13.03 20.03 -14.60
N LEU A 899 13.94 19.08 -14.77
CA LEU A 899 13.77 17.98 -15.72
C LEU A 899 14.51 16.71 -15.31
N ARG A 900 14.08 15.58 -15.88
CA ARG A 900 14.79 14.29 -15.79
C ARG A 900 15.26 13.83 -17.16
N SER A 901 16.42 13.20 -17.23
CA SER A 901 16.87 12.57 -18.46
C SER A 901 16.24 11.20 -18.67
N ARG A 902 16.07 10.78 -19.93
CA ARG A 902 15.62 9.42 -20.28
C ARG A 902 16.74 8.38 -20.23
N LYS A 903 18.01 8.81 -20.30
CA LYS A 903 19.16 7.90 -20.39
C LYS A 903 20.43 8.52 -19.80
N LEU A 904 21.35 7.66 -19.41
CA LEU A 904 22.69 8.07 -19.00
C LEU A 904 23.41 8.73 -20.18
N MET A 905 24.04 9.89 -19.94
CA MET A 905 24.87 10.59 -20.91
C MET A 905 26.13 11.12 -20.22
N LYS A 906 27.31 10.85 -20.78
CA LYS A 906 28.58 11.43 -20.29
C LYS A 906 28.59 12.95 -20.37
N ALA A 907 27.98 13.47 -21.43
CA ALA A 907 27.88 14.89 -21.72
C ALA A 907 26.67 15.17 -22.60
N ALA A 908 25.96 16.25 -22.31
CA ALA A 908 24.94 16.77 -23.22
C ALA A 908 24.95 18.29 -23.28
N LYS A 909 24.48 18.80 -24.41
CA LYS A 909 24.12 20.19 -24.62
C LYS A 909 22.65 20.36 -24.24
N PHE A 910 22.40 21.00 -23.12
CA PHE A 910 21.08 21.46 -22.70
C PHE A 910 20.64 22.65 -23.53
N THR A 911 19.43 22.57 -24.09
CA THR A 911 18.87 23.60 -24.95
C THR A 911 17.42 23.87 -24.60
N ILE A 912 17.04 25.14 -24.56
CA ILE A 912 15.64 25.59 -24.60
C ILE A 912 15.47 26.38 -25.89
N ILE A 913 14.49 25.99 -26.69
CA ILE A 913 14.14 26.66 -27.95
C ILE A 913 12.67 27.06 -27.93
N ASP A 914 12.33 28.11 -28.65
CA ASP A 914 10.96 28.31 -29.11
C ASP A 914 10.73 27.38 -30.31
N LYS A 915 9.78 26.47 -30.18
CA LYS A 915 9.44 25.46 -31.17
C LYS A 915 8.75 26.06 -32.38
N ILE A 916 8.09 27.22 -32.25
CA ILE A 916 7.41 27.89 -33.36
C ILE A 916 8.42 28.62 -34.24
N SER A 917 9.23 29.50 -33.67
CA SER A 917 10.22 30.28 -34.46
C SER A 917 11.56 29.57 -34.67
N GLY A 918 11.83 28.46 -33.97
CA GLY A 918 13.13 27.79 -33.93
C GLY A 918 14.23 28.57 -33.20
N LYS A 919 13.92 29.75 -32.63
CA LYS A 919 14.91 30.60 -31.94
C LYS A 919 15.40 29.92 -30.65
N LYS A 920 16.72 29.78 -30.54
CA LYS A 920 17.37 29.24 -29.33
C LYS A 920 17.35 30.26 -28.20
N ILE A 921 16.73 29.95 -27.07
CA ILE A 921 16.74 30.80 -25.87
C ILE A 921 18.01 30.57 -25.07
N ILE A 922 18.33 29.30 -24.81
CA ILE A 922 19.52 28.93 -24.06
C ILE A 922 20.23 27.72 -24.66
N THR A 923 21.53 27.66 -24.43
CA THR A 923 22.38 26.53 -24.79
C THR A 923 23.52 26.44 -23.78
N LYS A 924 23.64 25.32 -23.05
CA LYS A 924 24.69 25.08 -22.06
C LYS A 924 25.17 23.64 -22.09
N ASN A 925 26.46 23.40 -21.91
CA ASN A 925 26.99 22.05 -21.75
C ASN A 925 26.79 21.60 -20.29
N ILE A 926 26.32 20.36 -20.10
CA ILE A 926 26.12 19.71 -18.81
C ILE A 926 26.84 18.36 -18.85
N LYS A 927 27.60 18.04 -17.81
CA LYS A 927 28.35 16.79 -17.67
C LYS A 927 28.52 16.44 -16.18
N PRO A 928 28.43 15.15 -15.78
CA PRO A 928 27.68 14.05 -16.40
C PRO A 928 26.16 14.19 -16.19
N ILE A 929 25.35 13.38 -16.86
CA ILE A 929 23.88 13.37 -16.70
C ILE A 929 23.39 11.95 -16.42
N ILE A 930 22.75 11.77 -15.27
CA ILE A 930 22.18 10.51 -14.81
C ILE A 930 20.65 10.65 -14.76
N PRO A 931 19.87 9.67 -15.26
CA PRO A 931 18.40 9.72 -15.19
C PRO A 931 17.85 9.90 -13.77
N ALA A 932 18.55 9.32 -12.79
CA ALA A 932 18.21 9.37 -11.38
C ALA A 932 18.55 10.70 -10.70
N GLU A 933 19.10 11.69 -11.40
CA GLU A 933 19.33 13.03 -10.87
C GLU A 933 18.42 14.06 -11.53
N MET A 934 17.76 14.88 -10.72
CA MET A 934 16.99 16.03 -11.20
C MET A 934 17.93 17.15 -11.63
N ILE A 935 17.80 17.56 -12.89
CA ILE A 935 18.48 18.74 -13.41
C ILE A 935 17.55 19.93 -13.19
N ILE A 936 18.02 20.91 -12.42
CA ILE A 936 17.31 22.18 -12.21
C ILE A 936 18.13 23.28 -12.86
N PHE A 937 17.50 24.05 -13.75
CA PHE A 937 18.11 25.15 -14.45
C PHE A 937 17.36 26.46 -14.20
N GLU A 938 18.06 27.51 -13.79
CA GLU A 938 17.49 28.84 -13.60
C GLU A 938 17.68 29.71 -14.85
N ILE A 939 16.57 30.18 -15.43
CA ILE A 939 16.57 31.11 -16.57
C ILE A 939 16.71 32.54 -16.04
N LYS A 940 17.91 33.12 -16.18
CA LYS A 940 18.24 34.47 -15.69
C LYS A 940 19.08 35.28 -16.68
N GLY A 941 19.21 36.59 -16.41
CA GLY A 941 20.08 37.50 -17.14
C GLY A 941 19.76 37.56 -18.65
N LYS A 942 20.76 37.36 -19.51
CA LYS A 942 20.59 37.42 -20.97
C LYS A 942 19.54 36.43 -21.51
N ALA A 943 19.43 35.24 -20.91
CA ALA A 943 18.47 34.22 -21.34
C ALA A 943 17.02 34.65 -21.05
N LEU A 944 16.77 35.22 -19.87
CA LEU A 944 15.46 35.74 -19.49
C LEU A 944 15.04 36.93 -20.36
N LYS A 945 15.94 37.90 -20.58
CA LYS A 945 15.68 39.04 -21.47
C LYS A 945 15.34 38.59 -22.90
N LYS A 946 16.03 37.55 -23.39
CA LYS A 946 15.75 36.95 -24.70
C LYS A 946 14.38 36.28 -24.73
N LEU A 947 14.01 35.53 -23.69
CA LEU A 947 12.70 34.90 -23.57
C LEU A 947 11.57 35.95 -23.54
N ILE A 948 11.72 37.02 -22.75
CA ILE A 948 10.76 38.13 -22.70
C ILE A 948 10.60 38.78 -24.08
N LYS A 949 11.71 39.02 -24.80
CA LYS A 949 11.67 39.59 -26.15
C LYS A 949 10.90 38.69 -27.12
N ILE A 950 11.20 37.39 -27.14
CA ILE A 950 10.53 36.43 -28.01
C ILE A 950 9.04 36.32 -27.67
N SER A 951 8.69 36.31 -26.39
CA SER A 951 7.29 36.30 -25.95
C SER A 951 6.53 37.54 -26.42
N LYS A 952 7.15 38.73 -26.42
CA LYS A 952 6.55 39.94 -27.00
C LYS A 952 6.38 39.87 -28.52
N GLU A 953 7.33 39.23 -29.22
CA GLU A 953 7.29 39.08 -30.69
C GLU A 953 6.19 38.09 -31.14
N ASN A 954 5.99 36.99 -30.40
CA ASN A 954 5.09 35.90 -30.78
C ASN A 954 3.71 35.95 -30.09
N GLY A 955 3.51 36.89 -29.16
CA GLY A 955 2.29 36.99 -28.35
C GLY A 955 2.06 35.73 -27.50
N ASP A 956 0.80 35.29 -27.42
CA ASP A 956 0.39 34.11 -26.65
C ASP A 956 0.78 32.77 -27.31
N LYS A 957 1.35 32.78 -28.53
CA LYS A 957 1.69 31.57 -29.31
C LYS A 957 3.16 31.13 -29.13
N LEU A 958 3.68 31.07 -27.91
CA LEU A 958 5.07 30.62 -27.69
C LEU A 958 5.08 29.21 -27.08
N GLU A 959 5.78 28.28 -27.73
CA GLU A 959 5.97 26.90 -27.26
C GLU A 959 7.45 26.65 -26.95
N LEU A 960 7.78 26.37 -25.69
CA LEU A 960 9.14 26.00 -25.33
C LEU A 960 9.36 24.50 -25.42
N GLU A 961 10.48 24.13 -26.04
CA GLU A 961 10.98 22.75 -26.01
C GLU A 961 12.31 22.70 -25.26
N VAL A 962 12.39 21.78 -24.29
CA VAL A 962 13.59 21.54 -23.48
C VAL A 962 14.22 20.22 -23.89
N SER A 963 15.46 20.27 -24.37
CA SER A 963 16.16 19.12 -24.98
C SER A 963 17.56 18.92 -24.39
N LEU A 964 17.99 17.66 -24.31
CA LEU A 964 19.35 17.24 -23.96
C LEU A 964 20.00 16.56 -25.17
N ASN A 965 20.93 17.25 -25.82
CA ASN A 965 21.59 16.74 -27.02
C ASN A 965 22.97 16.18 -26.68
N GLU A 966 23.13 14.88 -26.79
CA GLU A 966 24.39 14.19 -26.45
C GLU A 966 25.57 14.74 -27.25
N ILE A 967 26.66 15.06 -26.55
CA ILE A 967 27.89 15.57 -27.16
C ILE A 967 28.76 14.35 -27.43
N LYS A 968 28.98 14.01 -28.71
CA LYS A 968 30.02 13.04 -29.09
C LYS A 968 31.36 13.63 -28.69
N GLU A 969 32.00 13.06 -27.67
CA GLU A 969 33.38 13.41 -27.38
C GLU A 969 34.26 13.02 -28.59
N LYS A 970 34.97 13.99 -29.17
CA LYS A 970 36.24 13.67 -29.85
C LYS A 970 37.09 12.95 -28.81
N LYS A 971 37.76 11.84 -29.17
CA LYS A 971 38.74 11.15 -28.31
C LYS A 971 39.64 12.20 -27.66
N ILE A 972 39.37 12.54 -26.40
CA ILE A 972 40.26 13.36 -25.60
C ILE A 972 41.39 12.39 -25.27
N LYS A 973 42.56 12.60 -25.88
CA LYS A 973 43.80 12.00 -25.36
C LYS A 973 43.86 12.42 -23.90
N PRO A 974 44.11 11.51 -22.95
CA PRO A 974 44.27 11.91 -21.56
C PRO A 974 45.40 12.95 -21.52
N GLU A 975 45.08 14.18 -21.11
CA GLU A 975 46.09 15.08 -20.60
C GLU A 975 46.56 14.46 -19.28
N VAL A 976 47.49 13.53 -19.40
CA VAL A 976 48.37 13.16 -18.30
C VAL A 976 49.16 14.44 -18.03
N GLN A 977 48.80 15.17 -16.97
CA GLN A 977 49.80 15.97 -16.29
C GLN A 977 50.86 15.00 -15.79
N THR A 978 51.90 14.81 -16.60
CA THR A 978 53.09 14.05 -16.27
C THR A 978 53.70 14.67 -15.02
N ALA A 979 53.50 14.00 -13.88
CA ALA A 979 54.55 14.02 -12.87
C ALA A 979 55.81 13.46 -13.54
N THR A 980 56.96 14.03 -13.20
CA THR A 980 58.24 13.44 -13.57
C THR A 980 58.25 11.95 -13.18
N ASN A 981 58.58 11.07 -14.12
CA ASN A 981 58.57 9.60 -13.96
C ASN A 981 59.45 9.09 -12.78
N SER A 982 60.23 9.96 -12.12
CA SER A 982 61.02 9.63 -10.95
C SER A 982 60.23 9.56 -9.64
N GLU A 983 59.19 10.40 -9.45
CA GLU A 983 58.49 10.49 -8.14
C GLU A 983 57.51 9.34 -7.88
N LEU A 984 56.85 8.85 -8.93
CA LEU A 984 55.86 7.76 -8.84
C LEU A 984 56.46 6.35 -8.97
N ARG A 985 57.78 6.25 -9.17
CA ARG A 985 58.47 4.96 -9.30
C ARG A 985 58.31 4.15 -8.01
N GLY A 986 57.83 2.90 -8.12
CA GLY A 986 57.58 2.02 -6.97
C GLY A 986 56.32 2.33 -6.14
N THR A 987 55.45 3.23 -6.60
CA THR A 987 54.15 3.50 -5.97
C THR A 987 53.08 2.54 -6.49
N GLN A 988 52.17 2.09 -5.62
CA GLN A 988 50.93 1.37 -5.97
C GLN A 988 49.79 2.37 -6.15
N LEU A 989 48.76 2.00 -6.92
CA LEU A 989 47.59 2.83 -7.18
C LEU A 989 46.34 2.19 -6.56
N SER A 990 45.60 2.98 -5.78
CA SER A 990 44.28 2.61 -5.25
C SER A 990 43.23 3.60 -5.76
N HIS A 991 42.07 3.08 -6.17
CA HIS A 991 40.93 3.89 -6.57
C HIS A 991 39.96 4.01 -5.39
N ILE A 992 39.63 5.25 -5.02
CA ILE A 992 38.72 5.55 -3.91
C ILE A 992 37.61 6.45 -4.41
N THR A 993 36.37 6.15 -4.06
CA THR A 993 35.26 7.07 -4.29
C THR A 993 35.11 8.00 -3.09
N CYS A 994 35.12 9.31 -3.34
CA CYS A 994 34.83 10.31 -2.32
C CYS A 994 33.36 10.25 -1.89
N VAL A 995 33.07 10.17 -0.59
CA VAL A 995 31.70 10.09 -0.07
C VAL A 995 31.21 11.37 0.61
N CYS A 996 32.05 12.42 0.66
CA CYS A 996 31.78 13.66 1.39
C CYS A 996 30.61 14.48 0.86
N CYS A 997 30.19 14.27 -0.38
CA CYS A 997 29.04 14.97 -0.96
C CYS A 997 28.37 14.10 -2.03
N PRO A 998 27.14 14.45 -2.45
CA PRO A 998 26.40 13.67 -3.45
C PRO A 998 27.16 13.41 -4.76
N GLU A 999 28.12 14.27 -5.13
CA GLU A 999 28.86 14.22 -6.40
C GLU A 999 29.82 13.03 -6.55
N GLY A 1000 30.27 12.41 -5.45
CA GLY A 1000 30.97 11.13 -5.52
C GLY A 1000 32.26 11.05 -6.36
N CYS A 1001 33.18 12.03 -6.30
CA CYS A 1001 34.34 12.04 -7.21
C CYS A 1001 35.25 10.80 -7.05
N GLN A 1002 35.69 10.24 -8.18
CA GLN A 1002 36.71 9.19 -8.23
C GLN A 1002 38.09 9.77 -7.93
N LEU A 1003 38.79 9.19 -6.97
CA LEU A 1003 40.10 9.60 -6.48
C LEU A 1003 41.12 8.51 -6.79
N ASP A 1004 42.24 8.91 -7.35
CA ASP A 1004 43.39 8.06 -7.61
C ASP A 1004 44.44 8.34 -6.54
N VAL A 1005 44.71 7.36 -5.68
CA VAL A 1005 45.66 7.45 -4.57
C VAL A 1005 46.89 6.61 -4.89
N HIS A 1006 48.00 7.30 -5.19
CA HIS A 1006 49.31 6.69 -5.34
C HIS A 1006 50.00 6.60 -3.98
N HIS A 1007 50.47 5.42 -3.60
CA HIS A 1007 50.99 5.15 -2.26
C HIS A 1007 52.18 4.18 -2.23
N ARG A 1008 52.93 4.18 -1.12
CA ARG A 1008 53.93 3.17 -0.77
C ARG A 1008 53.61 2.62 0.61
N GLY A 1009 53.00 1.44 0.68
CA GLY A 1009 52.49 0.92 1.94
C GLY A 1009 51.33 1.79 2.45
N LYS A 1010 51.47 2.40 3.64
CA LYS A 1010 50.45 3.32 4.21
C LYS A 1010 50.71 4.80 3.89
N GLU A 1011 51.80 5.13 3.20
CA GLU A 1011 52.12 6.52 2.87
C GLU A 1011 51.50 6.95 1.53
N VAL A 1012 50.68 8.01 1.54
CA VAL A 1012 50.10 8.60 0.33
C VAL A 1012 51.10 9.55 -0.33
N VAL A 1013 51.60 9.17 -1.50
CA VAL A 1013 52.59 9.93 -2.28
C VAL A 1013 51.91 10.99 -3.15
N LYS A 1014 50.80 10.65 -3.80
CA LYS A 1014 50.04 11.58 -4.66
C LYS A 1014 48.57 11.21 -4.70
N LEU A 1015 47.70 12.22 -4.69
CA LEU A 1015 46.27 12.05 -4.87
C LEU A 1015 45.77 12.93 -6.02
N THR A 1016 45.03 12.34 -6.95
CA THR A 1016 44.39 13.04 -8.09
C THR A 1016 42.91 12.69 -8.20
N GLY A 1017 42.14 13.45 -9.00
CA GLY A 1017 40.71 13.22 -9.24
C GLY A 1017 39.75 13.96 -8.29
N ASN A 1018 40.24 14.56 -7.21
CA ASN A 1018 39.43 15.37 -6.31
C ASN A 1018 38.99 16.69 -6.98
N LYS A 1019 37.72 17.06 -6.81
CA LYS A 1019 37.17 18.33 -7.33
C LYS A 1019 37.17 19.46 -6.30
N CYS A 1020 37.56 19.18 -5.06
CA CYS A 1020 37.58 20.15 -3.96
C CYS A 1020 38.64 19.77 -2.90
N PRO A 1021 38.98 20.69 -1.97
CA PRO A 1021 39.91 20.40 -0.87
C PRO A 1021 39.40 19.31 0.08
N LYS A 1022 38.10 19.29 0.38
CA LYS A 1022 37.47 18.26 1.24
C LYS A 1022 37.66 16.85 0.66
N GLY A 1023 37.55 16.68 -0.65
CA GLY A 1023 37.75 15.39 -1.31
C GLY A 1023 39.20 14.91 -1.26
N LYS A 1024 40.18 15.82 -1.31
CA LYS A 1024 41.59 15.47 -1.13
C LYS A 1024 41.87 14.98 0.29
N ALA A 1025 41.40 15.74 1.29
CA ALA A 1025 41.55 15.36 2.69
C ALA A 1025 40.89 14.01 2.97
N TYR A 1026 39.68 13.79 2.45
CA TYR A 1026 38.99 12.51 2.55
C TYR A 1026 39.78 11.36 1.93
N GLY A 1027 40.27 11.47 0.70
CA GLY A 1027 40.94 10.33 0.07
C GLY A 1027 42.25 9.93 0.75
N ILE A 1028 42.93 10.87 1.40
CA ILE A 1028 44.09 10.57 2.27
C ILE A 1028 43.61 9.83 3.52
N GLN A 1029 42.62 10.37 4.23
CA GLN A 1029 42.09 9.76 5.45
C GLN A 1029 41.49 8.37 5.18
N GLU A 1030 40.71 8.20 4.13
CA GLU A 1030 40.09 6.93 3.74
C GLU A 1030 41.12 5.84 3.44
N PHE A 1031 42.28 6.20 2.90
CA PHE A 1031 43.36 5.26 2.63
C PHE A 1031 44.10 4.84 3.90
N ILE A 1032 44.35 5.78 4.82
CA ILE A 1032 45.19 5.55 6.00
C ILE A 1032 44.38 4.96 7.18
N ASP A 1033 43.22 5.54 7.45
CA ASP A 1033 42.34 5.25 8.58
C ASP A 1033 40.88 5.45 8.14
N PRO A 1034 40.27 4.47 7.45
CA PRO A 1034 38.90 4.59 6.94
C PRO A 1034 37.91 4.68 8.10
N ARG A 1035 37.12 5.76 8.12
CA ARG A 1035 36.13 6.03 9.16
C ARG A 1035 34.77 6.39 8.61
N ARG A 1036 33.71 6.13 9.37
CA ARG A 1036 32.32 6.50 9.02
C ARG A 1036 31.56 7.04 10.21
N VAL A 1037 30.70 8.02 9.92
CA VAL A 1037 29.58 8.39 10.79
C VAL A 1037 28.38 7.54 10.39
N PHE A 1038 27.66 7.04 11.38
CA PHE A 1038 26.34 6.45 11.16
C PHE A 1038 25.36 6.96 12.21
N SER A 1039 24.09 6.68 11.95
CA SER A 1039 22.99 6.93 12.87
C SER A 1039 22.22 5.66 13.14
N THR A 1040 21.64 5.60 14.33
CA THR A 1040 20.85 4.48 14.80
C THR A 1040 19.76 4.95 15.74
N THR A 1041 19.17 4.04 16.50
CA THR A 1041 18.09 4.30 17.43
C THR A 1041 18.41 3.73 18.80
N ILE A 1042 17.90 4.40 19.83
CA ILE A 1042 18.02 4.00 21.23
C ILE A 1042 16.62 3.91 21.85
N SER A 1043 16.42 2.91 22.70
CA SER A 1043 15.16 2.69 23.40
C SER A 1043 15.07 3.54 24.69
N PRO A 1044 13.89 4.00 25.10
CA PRO A 1044 13.66 4.52 26.44
C PRO A 1044 13.75 3.39 27.49
N SER A 1045 14.07 3.76 28.73
CA SER A 1045 14.30 2.86 29.88
C SER A 1045 13.08 2.06 30.35
N HIS A 1046 11.89 2.54 30.02
CA HIS A 1046 10.61 1.91 30.32
C HIS A 1046 9.86 1.69 29.01
N ASP A 1047 9.12 0.58 28.93
CA ASP A 1047 8.22 0.29 27.83
C ASP A 1047 7.12 1.37 27.84
N LEU A 1048 7.33 2.44 27.08
CA LEU A 1048 6.33 3.49 26.89
C LEU A 1048 5.21 2.89 26.06
N THR A 1049 4.26 2.26 26.72
CA THR A 1049 3.02 1.80 26.14
C THR A 1049 2.12 2.97 25.68
N SER A 1050 2.60 4.22 25.72
CA SER A 1050 1.91 5.41 25.23
C SER A 1050 2.25 5.74 23.76
N LYS A 1051 1.44 5.10 22.92
CA LYS A 1051 0.80 5.58 21.71
C LYS A 1051 1.56 5.91 20.42
N HIS A 1052 2.83 6.32 20.32
CA HIS A 1052 3.29 6.73 18.96
C HIS A 1052 4.72 6.52 18.47
N VAL A 1053 5.77 6.33 19.27
CA VAL A 1053 7.12 5.98 18.77
C VAL A 1053 7.95 5.41 19.92
N ASN A 1054 8.51 4.21 19.75
CA ASN A 1054 9.24 3.51 20.82
C ASN A 1054 10.74 3.81 20.87
N VAL A 1055 11.33 4.41 19.84
CA VAL A 1055 12.78 4.63 19.78
C VAL A 1055 13.17 6.06 19.40
N VAL A 1056 14.33 6.50 19.89
CA VAL A 1056 14.86 7.84 19.68
C VAL A 1056 16.00 7.77 18.66
N PRO A 1057 15.93 8.53 17.54
CA PRO A 1057 17.01 8.56 16.57
C PRO A 1057 18.23 9.29 17.15
N VAL A 1058 19.41 8.72 16.94
CA VAL A 1058 20.70 9.22 17.43
C VAL A 1058 21.76 9.13 16.33
N LYS A 1059 22.75 10.01 16.37
CA LYS A 1059 23.90 10.01 15.45
C LYS A 1059 25.21 10.16 16.22
N LEU A 1060 26.30 9.70 15.62
CA LEU A 1060 27.64 9.99 16.13
C LEU A 1060 28.05 11.43 15.80
N SER A 1061 28.72 12.11 16.73
CA SER A 1061 29.30 13.43 16.53
C SER A 1061 30.49 13.40 15.58
N ASN A 1062 31.29 12.33 15.64
CA ASN A 1062 32.49 12.10 14.83
C ASN A 1062 32.55 10.67 14.27
N PRO A 1063 33.34 10.41 13.21
CA PRO A 1063 33.45 9.10 12.59
C PRO A 1063 34.14 8.03 13.47
N LEU A 1064 33.61 6.80 13.48
CA LEU A 1064 34.29 5.60 14.01
C LEU A 1064 35.14 4.90 12.94
N PRO A 1065 36.20 4.16 13.31
CA PRO A 1065 36.87 3.22 12.41
C PRO A 1065 35.87 2.29 11.71
N LYS A 1066 36.05 2.09 10.40
CA LYS A 1066 35.12 1.37 9.52
C LYS A 1066 34.90 -0.09 9.95
N ASP A 1067 35.92 -0.73 10.52
CA ASP A 1067 35.86 -2.09 11.06
C ASP A 1067 35.08 -2.19 12.39
N LYS A 1068 34.92 -1.07 13.11
CA LYS A 1068 34.17 -1.00 14.39
C LYS A 1068 32.70 -0.60 14.24
N LEU A 1069 32.16 -0.44 13.03
CA LEU A 1069 30.79 0.08 12.84
C LEU A 1069 29.71 -0.82 13.43
N ILE A 1070 29.83 -2.15 13.25
CA ILE A 1070 28.88 -3.11 13.81
C ILE A 1070 28.97 -3.15 15.34
N GLU A 1071 30.19 -3.20 15.88
CA GLU A 1071 30.43 -3.14 17.32
C GLU A 1071 29.88 -1.85 17.93
N GLY A 1072 30.08 -0.71 17.26
CA GLY A 1072 29.58 0.60 17.69
C GLY A 1072 28.06 0.65 17.72
N SER A 1073 27.40 0.09 16.69
CA SER A 1073 25.93 -0.03 16.64
C SER A 1073 25.43 -0.85 17.83
N GLN A 1074 26.04 -2.02 18.07
CA GLN A 1074 25.69 -2.90 19.19
C GLN A 1074 25.94 -2.24 20.57
N ALA A 1075 27.00 -1.44 20.71
CA ALA A 1075 27.28 -0.70 21.94
C ALA A 1075 26.22 0.38 22.20
N ILE A 1076 25.83 1.14 21.17
CA ILE A 1076 24.76 2.14 21.27
C ILE A 1076 23.43 1.46 21.61
N HIS A 1077 23.14 0.31 20.99
CA HIS A 1077 21.94 -0.45 21.29
C HIS A 1077 21.86 -0.88 22.74
N LYS A 1078 22.96 -1.02 23.49
CA LYS A 1078 22.91 -1.35 24.93
C LYS A 1078 22.51 -0.17 25.82
N LEU A 1079 22.53 1.06 25.31
CA LEU A 1079 22.15 2.27 26.03
C LEU A 1079 20.63 2.44 26.08
N PHE A 1080 20.16 3.30 26.97
CA PHE A 1080 18.74 3.63 27.09
C PHE A 1080 18.49 5.04 27.64
N ILE A 1081 17.36 5.64 27.25
CA ILE A 1081 16.97 6.99 27.68
C ILE A 1081 16.10 6.93 28.94
N LYS A 1082 16.57 7.57 30.02
CA LYS A 1082 15.88 7.59 31.34
C LYS A 1082 15.03 8.84 31.61
N LYS A 1083 15.16 9.88 30.80
CA LYS A 1083 14.55 11.21 31.00
C LYS A 1083 14.20 11.85 29.67
N ASP A 1084 13.45 12.95 29.70
CA ASP A 1084 13.28 13.83 28.55
C ASP A 1084 14.65 14.15 27.92
N VAL A 1085 14.69 14.12 26.59
CA VAL A 1085 15.87 14.48 25.81
C VAL A 1085 15.50 15.50 24.74
N GLU A 1086 16.44 16.40 24.47
CA GLU A 1086 16.28 17.43 23.44
C GLU A 1086 17.15 17.14 22.21
N CYS A 1087 16.68 17.58 21.04
CA CYS A 1087 17.44 17.51 19.80
C CYS A 1087 18.78 18.25 19.98
N GLY A 1088 19.90 17.58 19.67
CA GLY A 1088 21.26 18.08 19.87
C GLY A 1088 21.89 17.72 21.23
N GLU A 1089 21.14 17.14 22.17
CA GLU A 1089 21.70 16.69 23.46
C GLU A 1089 22.69 15.53 23.25
N THR A 1090 23.83 15.58 23.95
CA THR A 1090 24.79 14.47 24.02
C THR A 1090 24.41 13.54 25.16
N ILE A 1091 24.06 12.29 24.83
CA ILE A 1091 23.56 11.30 25.81
C ILE A 1091 24.58 10.24 26.20
N ALA A 1092 25.66 10.08 25.43
CA ALA A 1092 26.80 9.25 25.76
C ALA A 1092 28.06 9.84 25.12
N LYS A 1093 29.21 9.69 25.78
CA LYS A 1093 30.50 10.19 25.30
C LYS A 1093 31.46 9.06 25.02
N ASN A 1094 32.42 9.30 24.11
CA ASN A 1094 33.51 8.38 23.78
C ASN A 1094 33.05 6.94 23.50
N ILE A 1095 32.16 6.76 22.53
CA ILE A 1095 31.64 5.45 22.12
C ILE A 1095 32.79 4.52 21.74
N LEU A 1096 32.81 3.30 22.31
CA LEU A 1096 33.90 2.33 22.21
C LEU A 1096 35.27 2.83 22.68
N GLY A 1097 35.32 3.86 23.53
CA GLY A 1097 36.56 4.47 24.00
C GLY A 1097 37.27 5.36 22.96
N GLU A 1098 36.64 5.63 21.81
CA GLU A 1098 37.18 6.54 20.80
C GLU A 1098 36.93 7.99 21.23
N GLU A 1099 38.00 8.76 21.36
CA GLU A 1099 37.95 10.14 21.86
C GLU A 1099 37.11 11.05 20.95
N ASN A 1100 36.24 11.86 21.54
CA ASN A 1100 35.33 12.80 20.86
C ASN A 1100 34.29 12.13 19.95
N VAL A 1101 34.11 10.82 20.01
CA VAL A 1101 33.02 10.11 19.33
C VAL A 1101 31.83 10.02 20.27
N ASP A 1102 30.99 11.06 20.27
CA ASP A 1102 29.85 11.19 21.17
C ASP A 1102 28.53 10.81 20.47
N LEU A 1103 27.51 10.49 21.25
CA LEU A 1103 26.17 10.12 20.77
C LEU A 1103 25.20 11.30 20.97
N ILE A 1104 24.70 11.83 19.85
CA ILE A 1104 23.84 13.01 19.80
C ILE A 1104 22.41 12.62 19.46
N VAL A 1105 21.44 13.19 20.16
CA VAL A 1105 20.00 13.02 19.93
C VAL A 1105 19.56 13.80 18.68
N CYS A 1106 18.86 13.12 17.76
CA CYS A 1106 18.40 13.73 16.50
C CYS A 1106 16.94 14.21 16.55
N ARG A 1107 16.20 13.90 17.61
CA ARG A 1107 14.81 14.32 17.80
C ARG A 1107 14.49 14.43 19.28
N SER A 1108 13.91 15.56 19.70
CA SER A 1108 13.41 15.72 21.05
C SER A 1108 12.33 14.68 21.36
N VAL A 1109 12.42 14.05 22.52
CA VAL A 1109 11.44 13.07 22.99
C VAL A 1109 11.18 13.35 24.46
N LYS A 1110 9.90 13.46 24.79
CA LYS A 1110 9.44 13.55 26.18
C LYS A 1110 9.16 12.14 26.68
N VAL A 1111 9.95 11.69 27.64
CA VAL A 1111 9.69 10.49 28.42
C VAL A 1111 8.74 10.96 29.51
N GLU A 1112 7.43 10.89 29.25
CA GLU A 1112 6.39 11.30 30.21
C GLU A 1112 6.79 10.84 31.62
N LYS A 1113 6.80 11.76 32.59
CA LYS A 1113 6.98 11.43 34.01
C LYS A 1113 5.92 10.39 34.38
N LEU A 1114 6.31 9.12 34.43
CA LEU A 1114 5.53 8.03 35.00
C LEU A 1114 5.35 8.26 36.50
#